data_AF-A0A1Y2AZP4-F1
#
_entry.id   AF-A0A1Y2AZP4-F1
#
_cell.length_a   1.000
_cell.length_b   1.000
_cell.length_c   1.000
_cell.angle_alpha   90.00
_cell.angle_beta   90.00
_cell.angle_gamma   90.00
#
_symmetry.space_group_name_H-M   'P 1'
#
loop_
_entity.id
_entity.type
_entity.pdbx_description
1 polymer ?
#
loop_
_entity_poly.entity_id
_entity_poly.type
_entity_poly.pdbx_seq_one_letter_code
_entity_poly.pdbx_strand_id
1 'polypeptide(L)'
;MDNNDQEYVLLETHDDFDENEEIITYNPKKNRIKKILKRTFKFLLKVLLGIIGLIGIICIYYYLRGPEKLELVFIQGQSRKDKYGVELNRNILNGIYCIGFDKNVSKTLEEWNLYTPPCPNLRPVHYPDTIINPKCDNLSIQLINYDSVLPFTHHLNSITNQIKNWNEWVKNKNENIKYGYRRVDGLVGNQYFPFDYGYNGEDTSNIDDTEYYKKVVNSRMDEVPDPRRRRLFNLYLSEYYEIFDYFVIYEANTTFAGKPKPLYFTRALLETNRYDRFKDKLIPLPMKIIVNENTGRGYAFPREHVARRLVIQEGLKSVHARHGDIYLHGDLDELVKPHVIARLKKCGGWEHFQAGIGGGPKSFKDGNTSSYLLNPNITVSTDKYGFYLVDYERRLSVGMQSWFHEYSFNLVQNTTIGTTFHPNIAIFDARRALGQFVERNNWRLSRRNDGSDPLSDPNFNPYQGYEYTDNTNDQYKGKGYLGEFTRYESKYLKFEKVLSYDVEMKDKGRPIFWSAAWHVSSFLPTIEHIYNKVASYSHYNEYFFIFKTAGQIKRGIIKRIKKHKYIFGSGKEYEVNPMILPDNFTKGYDYNFDAKYWDENLRYNSKTLKESDISPEFNRTLTIVKREIPNQVWQNPICYSYMIDRDYGFEKKIWWQVIPREQWDTVRFEELDEDILKKITPSQLSESFKTEMFEEMKKSRTNNNEST
;
A
#
# COMPACT_ATOMS: atom_id res chain seq x y z
N MET A 1 -22.12 37.23 51.73
CA MET A 1 -23.44 36.59 51.64
C MET A 1 -24.17 37.27 50.51
N ASP A 2 -24.67 36.43 49.62
CA ASP A 2 -25.27 36.69 48.33
C ASP A 2 -26.44 37.68 48.30
N ASN A 3 -26.59 38.29 47.11
CA ASN A 3 -27.84 38.51 46.37
C ASN A 3 -28.90 39.46 46.98
N ASN A 4 -29.76 40.14 46.22
CA ASN A 4 -30.12 40.01 44.82
C ASN A 4 -30.85 41.28 44.37
N ASP A 5 -30.96 41.40 43.04
CA ASP A 5 -32.01 42.08 42.29
C ASP A 5 -32.10 43.61 42.28
N GLN A 6 -31.89 44.09 41.04
CA GLN A 6 -32.56 45.19 40.33
C GLN A 6 -33.06 46.41 41.13
N GLU A 7 -32.47 47.57 40.81
CA GLU A 7 -33.28 48.77 40.59
C GLU A 7 -32.62 49.72 39.58
N TYR A 8 -33.50 50.45 38.88
CA TYR A 8 -33.24 51.53 37.94
C TYR A 8 -32.51 52.72 38.60
N VAL A 9 -31.94 53.63 37.80
CA VAL A 9 -32.40 55.04 37.71
C VAL A 9 -31.45 55.88 36.82
N LEU A 10 -32.13 56.73 36.05
CA LEU A 10 -31.68 57.80 35.18
C LEU A 10 -31.23 59.04 35.97
N LEU A 11 -30.39 59.82 35.31
CA LEU A 11 -30.38 61.29 35.27
C LEU A 11 -30.11 62.08 36.56
N GLU A 12 -29.17 63.00 36.38
CA GLU A 12 -29.30 64.42 36.79
C GLU A 12 -29.12 64.66 38.30
N THR A 13 -28.51 65.72 38.81
CA THR A 13 -28.38 67.09 38.31
C THR A 13 -27.52 67.91 39.30
N HIS A 14 -26.95 68.98 38.77
CA HIS A 14 -26.87 70.33 39.34
C HIS A 14 -26.01 70.73 40.56
N ASP A 15 -25.48 71.93 40.32
CA ASP A 15 -25.14 73.07 41.20
C ASP A 15 -23.70 73.12 41.73
N ASP A 16 -22.83 73.93 41.11
CA ASP A 16 -22.71 75.39 41.20
C ASP A 16 -22.25 75.84 42.60
N PHE A 17 -20.97 76.23 42.74
CA PHE A 17 -20.57 77.64 42.86
C PHE A 17 -19.06 77.78 43.13
N ASP A 18 -18.44 78.50 42.21
CA ASP A 18 -17.40 79.52 42.30
C ASP A 18 -15.94 79.32 42.73
N GLU A 19 -15.14 80.04 41.93
CA GLU A 19 -13.82 80.62 42.16
C GLU A 19 -12.64 79.68 42.42
N ASN A 20 -11.84 79.46 41.38
CA ASN A 20 -10.42 79.85 41.44
C ASN A 20 -9.78 79.90 40.03
N GLU A 21 -8.97 80.93 39.86
CA GLU A 21 -8.37 81.43 38.63
C GLU A 21 -7.66 80.36 37.77
N GLU A 22 -7.88 80.49 36.45
CA GLU A 22 -7.17 79.79 35.40
C GLU A 22 -5.66 80.04 35.44
N ILE A 23 -4.88 78.96 35.56
CA ILE A 23 -3.61 78.84 34.84
C ILE A 23 -3.62 77.51 34.07
N ILE A 24 -4.30 77.49 32.92
CA ILE A 24 -4.07 76.47 31.89
C ILE A 24 -3.11 77.07 30.86
N THR A 25 -1.85 76.73 31.03
CA THR A 25 -0.79 76.93 30.05
C THR A 25 -1.21 76.39 28.68
N TYR A 26 -1.42 77.29 27.72
CA TYR A 26 -1.56 76.95 26.31
C TYR A 26 -0.24 76.32 25.84
N ASN A 27 -0.20 74.98 25.74
CA ASN A 27 0.98 74.26 25.29
C ASN A 27 0.90 74.02 23.77
N PRO A 28 1.56 74.86 22.93
CA PRO A 28 1.50 74.75 21.47
C PRO A 28 2.06 73.42 20.94
N LYS A 29 2.79 72.63 21.75
CA LYS A 29 3.23 71.27 21.37
C LYS A 29 2.07 70.27 21.30
N LYS A 30 1.06 70.37 22.17
CA LYS A 30 -0.07 69.40 22.25
C LYS A 30 -1.00 69.49 21.03
N ASN A 31 -1.24 70.72 20.53
CA ASN A 31 -2.02 70.95 19.30
C ASN A 31 -1.27 70.55 18.02
N ARG A 32 0.06 70.69 18.00
CA ARG A 32 0.90 70.24 16.87
C ARG A 32 0.92 68.71 16.78
N ILE A 33 1.00 68.01 17.92
CA ILE A 33 0.92 66.55 18.00
C ILE A 33 -0.46 66.03 17.59
N LYS A 34 -1.57 66.65 18.03
CA LYS A 34 -2.92 66.29 17.56
C LYS A 34 -3.09 66.47 16.04
N LYS A 35 -2.52 67.53 15.46
CA LYS A 35 -2.53 67.77 14.00
C LYS A 35 -1.71 66.72 13.24
N ILE A 36 -0.55 66.33 13.76
CA ILE A 36 0.28 65.27 13.20
C ILE A 36 -0.46 63.93 13.29
N LEU A 37 -0.97 63.53 14.47
CA LEU A 37 -1.76 62.31 14.67
C LEU A 37 -2.97 62.23 13.73
N LYS A 38 -3.69 63.34 13.53
CA LYS A 38 -4.82 63.39 12.60
C LYS A 38 -4.39 63.23 11.14
N ARG A 39 -3.20 63.71 10.76
CA ARG A 39 -2.61 63.51 9.43
C ARG A 39 -2.10 62.08 9.25
N THR A 40 -1.41 61.49 10.24
CA THR A 40 -0.99 60.09 10.20
C THR A 40 -2.19 59.15 10.19
N PHE A 41 -3.24 59.42 10.97
CA PHE A 41 -4.47 58.63 10.94
C PHE A 41 -5.16 58.71 9.57
N LYS A 42 -5.26 59.91 8.96
CA LYS A 42 -5.79 60.05 7.59
C LYS A 42 -4.92 59.34 6.55
N PHE A 43 -3.60 59.33 6.72
CA PHE A 43 -2.69 58.61 5.84
C PHE A 43 -2.85 57.09 5.99
N LEU A 44 -2.88 56.58 7.22
CA LEU A 44 -3.11 55.16 7.52
C LEU A 44 -4.48 54.69 7.01
N LEU A 45 -5.53 55.51 7.16
CA LEU A 45 -6.85 55.22 6.63
C LEU A 45 -6.85 55.14 5.09
N LYS A 46 -6.13 56.04 4.41
CA LYS A 46 -5.94 55.96 2.94
C LYS A 46 -5.18 54.71 2.51
N VAL A 47 -4.13 54.32 3.25
CA VAL A 47 -3.38 53.08 2.99
C VAL A 47 -4.28 51.86 3.20
N LEU A 48 -5.05 51.81 4.29
CA LEU A 48 -5.99 50.74 4.58
C LEU A 48 -7.07 50.62 3.48
N LEU A 49 -7.67 51.74 3.07
CA LEU A 49 -8.64 51.77 1.97
C LEU A 49 -8.00 51.34 0.64
N GLY A 50 -6.74 51.70 0.40
CA GLY A 50 -5.97 51.21 -0.75
C GLY A 50 -5.73 49.70 -0.73
N ILE A 51 -5.41 49.14 0.44
CA ILE A 51 -5.26 47.68 0.63
C ILE A 51 -6.59 46.96 0.44
N ILE A 52 -7.68 47.48 1.02
CA ILE A 52 -9.03 46.92 0.85
C ILE A 52 -9.45 46.98 -0.63
N GLY A 53 -9.17 48.09 -1.31
CA GLY A 53 -9.42 48.24 -2.75
C GLY A 53 -8.62 47.22 -3.58
N LEU A 54 -7.33 47.03 -3.26
CA LEU A 54 -6.49 46.04 -3.93
C LEU A 54 -7.00 44.60 -3.69
N ILE A 55 -7.38 44.27 -2.46
CA ILE A 55 -7.99 42.97 -2.12
C ILE A 55 -9.31 42.81 -2.88
N GLY A 56 -10.15 43.84 -2.95
CA GLY A 56 -11.39 43.85 -3.71
C GLY A 56 -11.16 43.57 -5.20
N ILE A 57 -10.18 44.23 -5.82
CA ILE A 57 -9.79 44.01 -7.22
C ILE A 57 -9.30 42.57 -7.44
N ILE A 58 -8.48 42.04 -6.52
CA ILE A 58 -8.00 40.66 -6.58
C ILE A 58 -9.16 39.67 -6.46
N CYS A 59 -10.09 39.88 -5.52
CA CYS A 59 -11.26 39.04 -5.35
C CYS A 59 -12.18 39.07 -6.58
N ILE A 60 -12.42 40.26 -7.15
CA ILE A 60 -13.18 40.42 -8.40
C ILE A 60 -12.47 39.73 -9.56
N TYR A 61 -11.15 39.87 -9.67
CA TYR A 61 -10.37 39.17 -10.69
C TYR A 61 -10.51 37.64 -10.59
N TYR A 62 -10.42 37.07 -9.39
CA TYR A 62 -10.62 35.63 -9.19
C TYR A 62 -12.07 35.19 -9.40
N TYR A 63 -13.05 36.02 -9.03
CA TYR A 63 -14.46 35.75 -9.25
C TYR A 63 -14.82 35.77 -10.74
N LEU A 64 -14.35 36.77 -11.49
CA LEU A 64 -14.58 36.92 -12.93
C LEU A 64 -13.83 35.88 -13.76
N ARG A 65 -12.66 35.43 -13.32
CA ARG A 65 -11.88 34.41 -14.04
C ARG A 65 -12.61 33.06 -14.09
N GLY A 66 -13.56 32.80 -13.19
CA GLY A 66 -14.27 31.54 -13.07
C GLY A 66 -13.33 30.35 -12.79
N PRO A 67 -13.87 29.15 -12.55
CA PRO A 67 -13.06 27.94 -12.54
C PRO A 67 -12.46 27.72 -13.94
N GLU A 68 -11.15 27.42 -13.98
CA GLU A 68 -10.46 27.02 -15.22
C GLU A 68 -11.26 25.91 -15.90
N LYS A 69 -11.74 26.13 -17.13
CA LYS A 69 -12.51 25.12 -17.86
C LYS A 69 -11.56 23.97 -18.18
N LEU A 70 -11.71 22.86 -17.46
CA LEU A 70 -10.86 21.68 -17.64
C LEU A 70 -11.40 20.87 -18.80
N GLU A 71 -10.60 20.75 -19.86
CA GLU A 71 -10.86 19.81 -20.93
C GLU A 71 -10.56 18.38 -20.45
N LEU A 72 -11.49 17.46 -20.72
CA LEU A 72 -11.43 16.08 -20.27
C LEU A 72 -11.26 15.14 -21.47
N VAL A 73 -10.49 14.08 -21.25
CA VAL A 73 -10.34 12.93 -22.14
C VAL A 73 -11.29 11.84 -21.66
N PHE A 74 -12.10 11.29 -22.56
CA PHE A 74 -12.90 10.09 -22.30
C PHE A 74 -12.08 8.85 -22.66
N ILE A 75 -11.94 7.94 -21.71
CA ILE A 75 -11.15 6.71 -21.87
C ILE A 75 -12.09 5.53 -21.67
N GLN A 76 -12.07 4.58 -22.59
CA GLN A 76 -12.88 3.37 -22.52
C GLN A 76 -12.05 2.16 -22.95
N GLY A 77 -12.10 1.09 -22.14
CA GLY A 77 -11.45 -0.17 -22.48
C GLY A 77 -12.35 -1.05 -23.34
N GLN A 78 -11.73 -1.90 -24.17
CA GLN A 78 -12.41 -3.02 -24.81
C GLN A 78 -12.44 -4.24 -23.87
N SER A 79 -13.39 -5.16 -24.07
CA SER A 79 -13.41 -6.43 -23.33
C SER A 79 -12.08 -7.16 -23.50
N ARG A 80 -11.47 -7.56 -22.39
CA ARG A 80 -10.22 -8.31 -22.35
C ARG A 80 -10.36 -9.40 -21.30
N LYS A 81 -10.71 -10.61 -21.74
CA LYS A 81 -10.76 -11.78 -20.87
C LYS A 81 -9.40 -12.47 -20.82
N ASP A 82 -9.02 -12.93 -19.63
CA ASP A 82 -7.87 -13.81 -19.49
C ASP A 82 -8.18 -15.24 -19.96
N LYS A 83 -7.18 -16.13 -19.82
CA LYS A 83 -7.33 -17.55 -20.17
C LYS A 83 -8.34 -18.33 -19.29
N TYR A 84 -8.74 -17.78 -18.15
CA TYR A 84 -9.72 -18.37 -17.23
C TYR A 84 -11.15 -17.83 -17.44
N GLY A 85 -11.31 -16.77 -18.24
CA GLY A 85 -12.57 -16.11 -18.53
C GLY A 85 -12.88 -14.88 -17.66
N VAL A 86 -11.94 -14.44 -16.82
CA VAL A 86 -12.08 -13.22 -16.00
C VAL A 86 -11.96 -12.00 -16.89
N GLU A 87 -12.95 -11.10 -16.81
CA GLU A 87 -12.97 -9.83 -17.55
C GLU A 87 -12.02 -8.82 -16.90
N LEU A 88 -10.81 -8.69 -17.44
CA LEU A 88 -9.75 -7.86 -16.88
C LEU A 88 -10.05 -6.37 -17.01
N ASN A 89 -10.85 -5.94 -17.99
CA ASN A 89 -11.19 -4.52 -18.19
C ASN A 89 -12.54 -4.13 -17.60
N ARG A 90 -13.12 -4.96 -16.71
CA ARG A 90 -14.46 -4.78 -16.13
C ARG A 90 -14.76 -3.36 -15.64
N ASN A 91 -13.78 -2.71 -15.01
CA ASN A 91 -13.97 -1.39 -14.39
C ASN A 91 -13.82 -0.21 -15.36
N ILE A 92 -13.52 -0.47 -16.64
CA ILE A 92 -13.32 0.56 -17.67
C ILE A 92 -14.16 0.34 -18.93
N LEU A 93 -15.02 -0.68 -18.96
CA LEU A 93 -15.92 -0.93 -20.10
C LEU A 93 -16.96 0.18 -20.29
N ASN A 94 -17.40 0.82 -19.21
CA ASN A 94 -18.35 1.94 -19.27
C ASN A 94 -17.67 3.30 -19.53
N GLY A 95 -16.33 3.31 -19.59
CA GLY A 95 -15.50 4.48 -19.75
C GLY A 95 -15.40 5.39 -18.51
N ILE A 96 -14.40 6.25 -18.50
CA ILE A 96 -14.12 7.22 -17.44
C ILE A 96 -13.48 8.48 -18.01
N TYR A 97 -13.80 9.63 -17.41
CA TYR A 97 -13.19 10.91 -17.74
C TYR A 97 -11.99 11.24 -16.84
N CYS A 98 -10.91 11.75 -17.43
CA CYS A 98 -9.78 12.37 -16.73
C CYS A 98 -9.27 13.59 -17.50
N ILE A 99 -8.35 14.36 -16.91
CA ILE A 99 -7.67 15.46 -17.62
C ILE A 99 -6.55 14.92 -18.54
N GLY A 100 -6.21 15.65 -19.60
CA GLY A 100 -5.08 15.35 -20.48
C GLY A 100 -3.69 15.54 -19.83
N PHE A 101 -2.65 14.97 -20.42
CA PHE A 101 -1.27 15.11 -19.93
C PHE A 101 -0.81 16.57 -20.05
N ASP A 102 -0.16 17.09 -19.00
CA ASP A 102 0.21 18.52 -18.90
C ASP A 102 -0.97 19.49 -19.17
N LYS A 103 -2.20 19.07 -18.83
CA LYS A 103 -3.46 19.77 -19.13
C LYS A 103 -3.77 19.96 -20.63
N ASN A 104 -3.15 19.18 -21.51
CA ASN A 104 -3.46 19.15 -22.93
C ASN A 104 -4.11 17.81 -23.31
N VAL A 105 -5.32 17.84 -23.85
CA VAL A 105 -6.08 16.64 -24.26
C VAL A 105 -5.52 15.94 -25.49
N SER A 106 -4.77 16.66 -26.35
CA SER A 106 -4.16 16.08 -27.55
C SER A 106 -2.82 15.39 -27.26
N LYS A 107 -2.22 15.62 -26.09
CA LYS A 107 -0.95 15.00 -25.73
C LYS A 107 -1.12 13.50 -25.47
N THR A 108 -0.23 12.73 -26.08
CA THR A 108 -0.02 11.31 -25.80
C THR A 108 0.80 11.11 -24.53
N LEU A 109 0.87 9.86 -24.04
CA LEU A 109 1.71 9.52 -22.87
C LEU A 109 3.18 9.86 -23.10
N GLU A 110 3.68 9.64 -24.31
CA GLU A 110 5.09 9.82 -24.66
C GLU A 110 5.46 11.31 -24.76
N GLU A 111 4.51 12.19 -25.05
CA GLU A 111 4.68 13.65 -25.07
C GLU A 111 4.55 14.30 -23.69
N TRP A 112 4.28 13.50 -22.65
CA TRP A 112 4.25 13.96 -21.28
C TRP A 112 5.64 14.42 -20.83
N ASN A 113 5.71 15.59 -20.20
CA ASN A 113 6.97 16.19 -19.75
C ASN A 113 7.78 15.33 -18.75
N LEU A 114 7.13 14.39 -18.03
CA LEU A 114 7.77 13.46 -17.10
C LEU A 114 7.72 12.02 -17.61
N TYR A 115 7.59 11.82 -18.92
CA TYR A 115 7.66 10.49 -19.51
C TYR A 115 9.03 9.85 -19.25
N THR A 116 9.00 8.60 -18.81
CA THR A 116 10.18 7.73 -18.68
C THR A 116 9.97 6.54 -19.60
N PRO A 117 10.89 6.19 -20.51
CA PRO A 117 10.75 4.97 -21.31
C PRO A 117 10.74 3.72 -20.42
N PRO A 118 10.04 2.65 -20.82
CA PRO A 118 10.18 1.36 -20.15
C PRO A 118 11.63 0.86 -20.29
N CYS A 119 12.06 0.00 -19.36
CA CYS A 119 13.34 -0.70 -19.54
C CYS A 119 13.27 -1.56 -20.82
N PRO A 120 14.23 -1.48 -21.77
CA PRO A 120 14.16 -2.20 -23.05
C PRO A 120 13.94 -3.71 -22.91
N ASN A 121 14.48 -4.30 -21.84
CA ASN A 121 14.32 -5.70 -21.47
C ASN A 121 13.41 -5.91 -20.26
N LEU A 122 12.40 -5.06 -20.05
CA LEU A 122 11.39 -5.31 -19.03
C LEU A 122 10.62 -6.60 -19.38
N ARG A 123 10.91 -7.69 -18.67
CA ARG A 123 10.22 -8.99 -18.78
C ARG A 123 9.96 -9.51 -17.38
N PRO A 124 8.92 -10.36 -17.18
CA PRO A 124 8.75 -11.13 -15.96
C PRO A 124 10.07 -11.65 -15.39
N VAL A 125 10.28 -11.45 -14.09
CA VAL A 125 11.37 -12.12 -13.38
C VAL A 125 11.04 -13.60 -13.28
N HIS A 126 11.94 -14.45 -13.75
CA HIS A 126 11.87 -15.89 -13.59
C HIS A 126 12.57 -16.31 -12.30
N TYR A 127 11.83 -16.96 -11.41
CA TYR A 127 12.34 -17.44 -10.12
C TYR A 127 12.72 -18.92 -10.20
N PRO A 128 13.69 -19.37 -9.39
CA PRO A 128 13.99 -20.79 -9.29
C PRO A 128 12.79 -21.57 -8.74
N ASP A 129 12.68 -22.85 -9.10
CA ASP A 129 11.62 -23.75 -8.64
C ASP A 129 11.51 -23.82 -7.13
N THR A 130 12.63 -23.66 -6.41
CA THR A 130 12.65 -23.63 -4.94
C THR A 130 11.82 -22.49 -4.34
N ILE A 131 11.57 -21.42 -5.10
CA ILE A 131 10.73 -20.29 -4.70
C ILE A 131 9.30 -20.48 -5.22
N ILE A 132 9.10 -20.78 -6.50
CA ILE A 132 7.76 -20.84 -7.12
C ILE A 132 6.98 -22.11 -6.72
N ASN A 133 7.68 -23.22 -6.52
CA ASN A 133 7.15 -24.54 -6.19
C ASN A 133 7.78 -25.08 -4.88
N PRO A 134 7.59 -24.39 -3.74
CA PRO A 134 8.27 -24.72 -2.49
C PRO A 134 7.80 -26.07 -1.92
N LYS A 135 8.74 -26.87 -1.39
CA LYS A 135 8.44 -28.11 -0.64
C LYS A 135 8.05 -27.77 0.80
N CYS A 136 6.77 -27.47 1.01
CA CYS A 136 6.28 -26.83 2.23
C CYS A 136 6.68 -27.49 3.56
N ASP A 137 6.62 -28.82 3.68
CA ASP A 137 6.81 -29.51 4.96
C ASP A 137 8.25 -29.42 5.52
N ASN A 138 9.23 -29.00 4.71
CA ASN A 138 10.61 -28.81 5.15
C ASN A 138 10.97 -27.32 5.36
N LEU A 139 10.04 -26.41 5.07
CA LEU A 139 10.33 -24.98 5.05
C LEU A 139 9.79 -24.30 6.29
N SER A 140 10.44 -23.20 6.64
CA SER A 140 9.97 -22.29 7.68
C SER A 140 9.55 -20.96 7.10
N ILE A 141 8.90 -20.14 7.91
CA ILE A 141 8.79 -18.70 7.72
C ILE A 141 9.20 -17.98 9.01
N GLN A 142 9.79 -16.81 8.85
CA GLN A 142 10.35 -16.04 9.95
C GLN A 142 9.34 -15.00 10.43
N LEU A 143 9.13 -14.94 11.74
CA LEU A 143 8.24 -13.99 12.41
C LEU A 143 9.02 -13.11 13.37
N ILE A 144 8.58 -11.88 13.56
CA ILE A 144 9.26 -10.94 14.45
C ILE A 144 9.31 -11.51 15.87
N ASN A 145 10.48 -11.39 16.49
CA ASN A 145 10.65 -11.60 17.91
C ASN A 145 10.84 -10.23 18.57
N TYR A 146 9.88 -9.79 19.38
CA TYR A 146 9.97 -8.48 20.04
C TYR A 146 10.98 -8.45 21.21
N ASP A 147 11.49 -9.61 21.59
CA ASP A 147 12.40 -9.81 22.71
C ASP A 147 13.81 -10.22 22.24
N SER A 148 14.07 -10.27 20.93
CA SER A 148 15.37 -10.62 20.34
C SER A 148 15.59 -9.92 18.99
N VAL A 149 16.85 -9.72 18.60
CA VAL A 149 17.22 -9.31 17.24
C VAL A 149 17.05 -10.42 16.20
N LEU A 150 16.97 -11.68 16.64
CA LEU A 150 16.71 -12.84 15.79
C LEU A 150 15.22 -13.19 15.77
N PRO A 151 14.67 -13.60 14.61
CA PRO A 151 13.26 -13.92 14.49
C PRO A 151 12.86 -15.22 15.19
N PHE A 152 11.56 -15.40 15.40
CA PHE A 152 11.00 -16.74 15.56
C PHE A 152 10.98 -17.47 14.21
N THR A 153 11.07 -18.78 14.27
CA THR A 153 10.87 -19.68 13.14
C THR A 153 9.54 -20.39 13.30
N HIS A 154 8.74 -20.43 12.24
CA HIS A 154 7.48 -21.15 12.20
C HIS A 154 7.48 -22.15 11.04
N HIS A 155 7.15 -23.41 11.32
CA HIS A 155 7.21 -24.48 10.33
C HIS A 155 5.99 -24.44 9.42
N LEU A 156 6.22 -24.48 8.11
CA LEU A 156 5.17 -24.54 7.12
C LEU A 156 4.75 -25.99 6.87
N ASN A 157 3.57 -26.16 6.30
CA ASN A 157 3.01 -27.48 6.01
C ASN A 157 2.34 -27.46 4.64
N SER A 158 2.25 -28.62 3.98
CA SER A 158 1.40 -28.73 2.80
C SER A 158 -0.08 -28.53 3.18
N ILE A 159 -0.85 -27.86 2.32
CA ILE A 159 -2.27 -27.59 2.57
C ILE A 159 -3.06 -28.91 2.66
N THR A 160 -2.66 -29.93 1.88
CA THR A 160 -3.21 -31.29 1.96
C THR A 160 -3.07 -31.88 3.37
N ASN A 161 -1.88 -31.78 3.98
CA ASN A 161 -1.66 -32.25 5.34
C ASN A 161 -2.49 -31.44 6.34
N GLN A 162 -2.61 -30.13 6.15
CA GLN A 162 -3.41 -29.27 7.03
C GLN A 162 -4.90 -29.63 7.01
N ILE A 163 -5.47 -29.97 5.84
CA ILE A 163 -6.86 -30.44 5.71
C ILE A 163 -7.05 -31.79 6.42
N LYS A 164 -6.09 -32.72 6.28
CA LYS A 164 -6.14 -34.01 6.99
C LYS A 164 -6.13 -33.81 8.50
N ASN A 165 -5.20 -33.01 9.01
CA ASN A 165 -5.08 -32.70 10.43
C ASN A 165 -6.35 -32.02 10.96
N TRP A 166 -6.98 -31.15 10.16
CA TRP A 166 -8.24 -30.51 10.50
C TRP A 166 -9.35 -31.55 10.69
N ASN A 167 -9.50 -32.47 9.73
CA ASN A 167 -10.52 -33.52 9.78
C ASN A 167 -10.33 -34.47 10.97
N GLU A 168 -9.09 -34.80 11.32
CA GLU A 168 -8.77 -35.58 12.52
C GLU A 168 -9.09 -34.80 13.80
N TRP A 169 -8.72 -33.51 13.85
CA TRP A 169 -9.00 -32.65 14.99
C TRP A 169 -10.51 -32.52 15.25
N VAL A 170 -11.33 -32.39 14.20
CA VAL A 170 -12.81 -32.33 14.30
C VAL A 170 -13.39 -33.63 14.87
N LYS A 171 -12.87 -34.81 14.47
CA LYS A 171 -13.36 -36.11 14.97
C LYS A 171 -13.14 -36.30 16.47
N ASN A 172 -12.06 -35.74 17.00
CA ASN A 172 -11.64 -35.95 18.38
C ASN A 172 -12.37 -35.05 19.40
N LYS A 173 -13.41 -34.30 19.00
CA LYS A 173 -14.24 -33.41 19.87
C LYS A 173 -13.40 -32.48 20.75
N ASN A 174 -12.33 -31.91 20.19
CA ASN A 174 -11.36 -31.13 20.94
C ASN A 174 -11.81 -29.70 21.23
N GLU A 175 -11.26 -29.17 22.33
CA GLU A 175 -11.55 -27.86 22.93
C GLU A 175 -11.35 -26.68 21.95
N ASN A 176 -12.15 -25.63 22.13
CA ASN A 176 -12.00 -24.38 21.38
C ASN A 176 -10.65 -23.71 21.70
N ILE A 177 -9.72 -23.72 20.73
CA ILE A 177 -8.44 -23.02 20.84
C ILE A 177 -8.69 -21.52 20.61
N LYS A 178 -8.50 -20.72 21.65
CA LYS A 178 -8.61 -19.25 21.54
C LYS A 178 -7.30 -18.63 21.05
N TYR A 179 -7.30 -18.07 19.84
CA TYR A 179 -6.13 -17.40 19.26
C TYR A 179 -6.01 -15.92 19.62
N GLY A 180 -7.13 -15.22 19.83
CA GLY A 180 -7.17 -13.74 19.85
C GLY A 180 -6.35 -13.07 20.95
N TYR A 181 -6.08 -13.80 22.03
CA TYR A 181 -5.30 -13.31 23.16
C TYR A 181 -3.86 -13.83 23.18
N ARG A 182 -3.47 -14.68 22.22
CA ARG A 182 -2.12 -15.26 22.18
C ARG A 182 -1.13 -14.32 21.48
N ARG A 183 0.01 -14.10 22.14
CA ARG A 183 1.19 -13.48 21.55
C ARG A 183 1.87 -14.46 20.58
N VAL A 184 2.70 -13.92 19.68
CA VAL A 184 3.37 -14.65 18.60
C VAL A 184 4.23 -15.82 19.09
N ASP A 185 4.90 -15.68 20.24
CA ASP A 185 5.69 -16.75 20.88
C ASP A 185 4.83 -17.97 21.26
N GLY A 186 3.56 -17.76 21.64
CA GLY A 186 2.58 -18.82 21.88
C GLY A 186 1.96 -19.42 20.62
N LEU A 187 2.36 -18.95 19.43
CA LEU A 187 1.76 -19.26 18.13
C LEU A 187 2.74 -19.83 17.10
N VAL A 188 4.04 -19.84 17.41
CA VAL A 188 5.12 -20.34 16.53
C VAL A 188 5.64 -21.73 16.91
N GLY A 189 5.10 -22.32 17.98
CA GLY A 189 5.50 -23.67 18.41
C GLY A 189 5.01 -24.77 17.48
N ASN A 190 5.60 -25.96 17.60
CA ASN A 190 5.29 -27.14 16.76
C ASN A 190 3.92 -27.79 17.05
N GLN A 191 3.06 -27.14 17.83
CA GLN A 191 1.70 -27.63 18.03
C GLN A 191 0.87 -27.41 16.77
N TYR A 192 -0.06 -28.32 16.48
CA TYR A 192 -1.01 -28.10 15.42
C TYR A 192 -1.98 -26.97 15.80
N PHE A 193 -2.12 -25.98 14.91
CA PHE A 193 -3.10 -24.90 15.02
C PHE A 193 -4.22 -25.14 14.00
N PRO A 194 -5.38 -25.67 14.43
CA PRO A 194 -6.47 -26.00 13.53
C PRO A 194 -6.93 -24.80 12.71
N PHE A 195 -7.11 -25.02 11.41
CA PHE A 195 -7.64 -24.04 10.48
C PHE A 195 -8.59 -24.74 9.51
N ASP A 196 -9.79 -24.19 9.33
CA ASP A 196 -10.78 -24.70 8.38
C ASP A 196 -10.61 -23.99 7.04
N TYR A 197 -10.30 -24.74 5.99
CA TYR A 197 -10.23 -24.19 4.63
C TYR A 197 -11.58 -24.16 3.92
N GLY A 198 -12.66 -24.67 4.54
CA GLY A 198 -13.98 -24.73 3.93
C GLY A 198 -14.13 -25.73 2.80
N TYR A 199 -13.11 -26.54 2.53
CA TYR A 199 -13.05 -27.38 1.35
C TYR A 199 -13.26 -28.85 1.71
N ASN A 200 -14.34 -29.41 1.17
CA ASN A 200 -14.75 -30.81 1.39
C ASN A 200 -14.68 -31.65 0.10
N GLY A 201 -14.14 -31.10 -0.99
CA GLY A 201 -14.02 -31.77 -2.28
C GLY A 201 -12.79 -32.68 -2.38
N GLU A 202 -12.67 -33.37 -3.51
CA GLU A 202 -11.50 -34.22 -3.80
C GLU A 202 -10.23 -33.40 -4.05
N ASP A 203 -9.07 -34.05 -4.03
CA ASP A 203 -7.82 -33.42 -4.44
C ASP A 203 -7.84 -33.09 -5.93
N THR A 204 -7.85 -31.80 -6.27
CA THR A 204 -7.81 -31.38 -7.67
C THR A 204 -6.39 -31.19 -8.19
N SER A 205 -5.33 -31.39 -7.39
CA SER A 205 -3.93 -31.12 -7.79
C SER A 205 -3.47 -31.84 -9.05
N ASN A 206 -4.16 -32.89 -9.50
CA ASN A 206 -3.90 -33.60 -10.76
C ASN A 206 -4.47 -32.91 -12.02
N ILE A 207 -5.30 -31.88 -11.88
CA ILE A 207 -5.92 -31.13 -12.99
C ILE A 207 -5.00 -29.94 -13.40
N ASP A 208 -5.07 -29.46 -14.65
CA ASP A 208 -4.38 -28.22 -15.03
C ASP A 208 -4.99 -26.98 -14.35
N ASP A 209 -4.17 -25.99 -13.97
CA ASP A 209 -4.63 -24.73 -13.37
C ASP A 209 -5.64 -23.99 -14.27
N THR A 210 -5.44 -24.02 -15.59
CA THR A 210 -6.35 -23.36 -16.53
C THR A 210 -7.70 -24.06 -16.60
N GLU A 211 -7.71 -25.39 -16.65
CA GLU A 211 -8.95 -26.15 -16.61
C GLU A 211 -9.69 -25.94 -15.29
N TYR A 212 -8.97 -25.99 -14.17
CA TYR A 212 -9.52 -25.77 -12.84
C TYR A 212 -10.16 -24.38 -12.72
N TYR A 213 -9.42 -23.31 -13.02
CA TYR A 213 -9.93 -21.95 -12.85
C TYR A 213 -11.09 -21.61 -13.79
N LYS A 214 -11.17 -22.20 -14.99
CA LYS A 214 -12.35 -22.05 -15.86
C LYS A 214 -13.63 -22.60 -15.24
N LYS A 215 -13.55 -23.75 -14.57
CA LYS A 215 -14.69 -24.34 -13.85
C LYS A 215 -15.06 -23.49 -12.64
N VAL A 216 -14.03 -23.12 -11.88
CA VAL A 216 -14.14 -22.26 -10.70
C VAL A 216 -14.79 -20.95 -11.10
N VAL A 217 -14.25 -20.11 -11.98
CA VAL A 217 -14.81 -18.78 -12.33
C VAL A 217 -16.33 -18.74 -12.58
N ASN A 218 -16.92 -19.80 -13.13
CA ASN A 218 -18.36 -19.93 -13.40
C ASN A 218 -19.19 -20.56 -12.27
N SER A 219 -18.53 -21.16 -11.28
CA SER A 219 -19.13 -21.71 -10.06
C SER A 219 -19.66 -20.60 -9.15
N ARG A 220 -20.69 -20.94 -8.37
CA ARG A 220 -21.31 -20.06 -7.38
C ARG A 220 -20.34 -19.80 -6.22
N MET A 221 -20.50 -18.65 -5.58
CA MET A 221 -19.64 -18.19 -4.48
C MET A 221 -19.72 -19.06 -3.21
N ASP A 222 -20.81 -19.81 -3.05
CA ASP A 222 -21.01 -20.74 -1.93
C ASP A 222 -20.27 -22.08 -2.12
N GLU A 223 -19.77 -22.34 -3.32
CA GLU A 223 -18.95 -23.51 -3.66
C GLU A 223 -17.47 -23.13 -3.48
N VAL A 224 -16.88 -23.65 -2.40
CA VAL A 224 -15.51 -23.34 -2.00
C VAL A 224 -14.52 -24.01 -2.97
N PRO A 225 -13.61 -23.24 -3.57
CA PRO A 225 -12.55 -23.82 -4.39
C PRO A 225 -11.57 -24.62 -3.53
N ASP A 226 -10.87 -25.54 -4.18
CA ASP A 226 -9.68 -26.19 -3.64
C ASP A 226 -8.66 -25.15 -3.14
N PRO A 227 -8.38 -25.10 -1.82
CA PRO A 227 -7.50 -24.12 -1.20
C PRO A 227 -6.03 -24.36 -1.54
N ARG A 228 -5.65 -25.43 -2.25
CA ARG A 228 -4.30 -25.59 -2.82
C ARG A 228 -4.07 -24.69 -4.03
N ARG A 229 -5.14 -24.23 -4.67
CA ARG A 229 -5.13 -23.36 -5.86
C ARG A 229 -5.61 -21.96 -5.51
N ARG A 230 -4.98 -21.37 -4.49
CA ARG A 230 -5.28 -20.00 -4.05
C ARG A 230 -4.81 -19.03 -5.09
N ARG A 231 -5.67 -18.07 -5.43
CA ARG A 231 -5.26 -16.91 -6.22
C ARG A 231 -4.70 -15.84 -5.31
N LEU A 232 -3.76 -15.10 -5.85
CA LEU A 232 -3.07 -14.00 -5.20
C LEU A 232 -3.02 -12.79 -6.11
N PHE A 233 -3.29 -11.60 -5.56
CA PHE A 233 -3.23 -10.35 -6.32
C PHE A 233 -2.69 -9.15 -5.52
N ASN A 234 -1.94 -8.26 -6.19
CA ASN A 234 -1.37 -6.99 -5.70
C ASN A 234 -0.70 -6.20 -6.87
N LEU A 235 0.15 -5.18 -6.65
CA LEU A 235 0.87 -4.37 -7.67
C LEU A 235 2.30 -4.92 -7.97
N TYR A 236 3.10 -4.29 -8.86
CA TYR A 236 4.50 -4.64 -9.25
C TYR A 236 4.71 -5.79 -10.26
N LEU A 237 4.58 -5.43 -11.52
CA LEU A 237 4.31 -6.38 -12.60
C LEU A 237 5.44 -7.37 -12.85
N SER A 238 6.68 -6.90 -12.98
CA SER A 238 7.81 -7.77 -13.34
C SER A 238 8.22 -8.71 -12.21
N GLU A 239 8.41 -8.13 -11.02
CA GLU A 239 8.90 -8.84 -9.84
C GLU A 239 7.97 -9.97 -9.41
N TYR A 240 6.65 -9.82 -9.57
CA TYR A 240 5.70 -10.82 -9.11
C TYR A 240 4.90 -11.47 -10.23
N TYR A 241 5.27 -11.31 -11.50
CA TYR A 241 4.48 -11.86 -12.60
C TYR A 241 4.24 -13.37 -12.45
N GLU A 242 5.24 -14.14 -12.01
CA GLU A 242 5.09 -15.58 -11.81
C GLU A 242 4.36 -15.96 -10.52
N ILE A 243 4.24 -15.04 -9.58
CA ILE A 243 3.70 -15.30 -8.24
C ILE A 243 2.24 -14.85 -8.14
N PHE A 244 1.91 -13.67 -8.65
CA PHE A 244 0.55 -13.14 -8.62
C PHE A 244 -0.25 -13.60 -9.82
N ASP A 245 -1.51 -13.92 -9.57
CA ASP A 245 -2.47 -14.28 -10.59
C ASP A 245 -3.05 -13.02 -11.24
N TYR A 246 -3.25 -11.96 -10.46
CA TYR A 246 -3.75 -10.67 -10.97
C TYR A 246 -3.05 -9.46 -10.34
N PHE A 247 -3.08 -8.36 -11.06
CA PHE A 247 -2.71 -7.05 -10.56
C PHE A 247 -3.89 -6.08 -10.65
N VAL A 248 -4.55 -5.83 -9.52
CA VAL A 248 -5.64 -4.85 -9.45
C VAL A 248 -5.04 -3.48 -9.15
N ILE A 249 -5.13 -2.56 -10.10
CA ILE A 249 -4.45 -1.27 -10.03
C ILE A 249 -5.46 -0.16 -9.84
N TYR A 250 -5.56 0.30 -8.60
CA TYR A 250 -6.31 1.49 -8.25
C TYR A 250 -5.66 2.75 -8.82
N GLU A 251 -6.48 3.59 -9.46
CA GLU A 251 -6.04 4.89 -9.94
C GLU A 251 -7.14 5.96 -9.82
N ALA A 252 -7.00 6.90 -8.87
CA ALA A 252 -7.91 8.04 -8.83
C ALA A 252 -7.71 8.97 -10.04
N ASN A 253 -8.76 9.64 -10.51
CA ASN A 253 -8.64 10.75 -11.47
C ASN A 253 -8.33 12.11 -10.81
N THR A 254 -8.06 12.11 -9.50
CA THR A 254 -7.62 13.27 -8.72
C THR A 254 -6.34 12.95 -7.94
N THR A 255 -5.56 13.98 -7.62
CA THR A 255 -4.40 13.88 -6.73
C THR A 255 -4.86 13.77 -5.28
N PHE A 256 -3.93 13.45 -4.37
CA PHE A 256 -4.16 13.49 -2.93
C PHE A 256 -4.74 14.84 -2.48
N ALA A 257 -4.21 15.94 -3.02
CA ALA A 257 -4.68 17.30 -2.77
C ALA A 257 -6.04 17.64 -3.43
N GLY A 258 -6.62 16.73 -4.24
CA GLY A 258 -7.93 16.89 -4.89
C GLY A 258 -7.88 17.60 -6.24
N LYS A 259 -6.68 17.80 -6.81
CA LYS A 259 -6.53 18.39 -8.16
C LYS A 259 -6.78 17.29 -9.21
N PRO A 260 -7.50 17.56 -10.30
CA PRO A 260 -7.64 16.59 -11.40
C PRO A 260 -6.27 16.14 -11.94
N LYS A 261 -6.14 14.85 -12.24
CA LYS A 261 -4.93 14.27 -12.81
C LYS A 261 -5.26 13.27 -13.94
N PRO A 262 -4.35 13.06 -14.90
CA PRO A 262 -4.49 11.97 -15.85
C PRO A 262 -4.53 10.61 -15.14
N LEU A 263 -5.20 9.66 -15.78
CA LEU A 263 -5.10 8.24 -15.43
C LEU A 263 -3.86 7.66 -16.12
N TYR A 264 -2.67 7.99 -15.62
CA TYR A 264 -1.37 7.58 -16.15
C TYR A 264 -1.29 6.07 -16.44
N PHE A 265 -1.69 5.23 -15.49
CA PHE A 265 -1.63 3.78 -15.66
C PHE A 265 -2.66 3.32 -16.69
N THR A 266 -3.92 3.72 -16.51
CA THR A 266 -5.03 3.26 -17.36
C THR A 266 -4.82 3.68 -18.82
N ARG A 267 -4.37 4.93 -19.05
CA ARG A 267 -4.03 5.42 -20.39
C ARG A 267 -2.84 4.67 -20.97
N ALA A 268 -1.77 4.48 -20.21
CA ALA A 268 -0.62 3.71 -20.68
C ALA A 268 -0.99 2.26 -21.06
N LEU A 269 -1.91 1.63 -20.34
CA LEU A 269 -2.44 0.30 -20.64
C LEU A 269 -3.27 0.23 -21.93
N LEU A 270 -3.96 1.31 -22.30
CA LEU A 270 -4.88 1.32 -23.45
C LEU A 270 -4.29 1.95 -24.70
N GLU A 271 -3.39 2.93 -24.53
CA GLU A 271 -2.87 3.78 -25.61
C GLU A 271 -1.47 3.36 -26.07
N THR A 272 -0.79 2.46 -25.34
CA THR A 272 0.61 2.08 -25.62
C THR A 272 0.84 0.58 -25.46
N ASN A 273 1.95 0.08 -25.99
CA ASN A 273 2.41 -1.30 -25.85
C ASN A 273 3.20 -1.56 -24.53
N ARG A 274 3.35 -0.56 -23.65
CA ARG A 274 4.17 -0.63 -22.43
C ARG A 274 3.89 -1.85 -21.55
N TYR A 275 2.64 -2.30 -21.52
CA TYR A 275 2.18 -3.38 -20.66
C TYR A 275 1.82 -4.66 -21.41
N ASP A 276 2.16 -4.80 -22.69
CA ASP A 276 1.75 -5.94 -23.51
C ASP A 276 2.19 -7.29 -22.94
N ARG A 277 3.34 -7.34 -22.27
CA ARG A 277 3.88 -8.56 -21.61
C ARG A 277 3.19 -8.91 -20.29
N PHE A 278 2.38 -8.01 -19.74
CA PHE A 278 1.75 -8.18 -18.42
C PHE A 278 0.22 -8.14 -18.51
N LYS A 279 -0.33 -7.68 -19.64
CA LYS A 279 -1.75 -7.33 -19.80
C LYS A 279 -2.72 -8.47 -19.52
N ASP A 280 -2.26 -9.71 -19.59
CA ASP A 280 -3.02 -10.92 -19.27
C ASP A 280 -3.36 -11.05 -17.78
N LYS A 281 -2.75 -10.22 -16.92
CA LYS A 281 -3.01 -10.19 -15.47
C LYS A 281 -3.44 -8.82 -14.93
N LEU A 282 -3.40 -7.76 -15.75
CA LEU A 282 -3.68 -6.40 -15.28
C LEU A 282 -5.17 -6.09 -15.25
N ILE A 283 -5.64 -5.57 -14.13
CA ILE A 283 -7.02 -5.10 -13.94
C ILE A 283 -6.97 -3.62 -13.55
N PRO A 284 -7.23 -2.69 -14.47
CA PRO A 284 -7.36 -1.29 -14.12
C PRO A 284 -8.62 -1.08 -13.26
N LEU A 285 -8.48 -0.34 -12.18
CA LEU A 285 -9.57 0.07 -11.28
C LEU A 285 -9.52 1.59 -11.10
N PRO A 286 -9.81 2.37 -12.15
CA PRO A 286 -9.82 3.80 -12.02
C PRO A 286 -11.08 4.25 -11.29
N MET A 287 -10.94 5.17 -10.34
CA MET A 287 -12.04 5.60 -9.48
C MET A 287 -12.19 7.12 -9.46
N LYS A 288 -13.44 7.56 -9.37
CA LYS A 288 -13.79 8.96 -9.12
C LYS A 288 -14.05 9.13 -7.63
N ILE A 289 -13.12 9.76 -6.93
CA ILE A 289 -13.25 10.02 -5.49
C ILE A 289 -13.52 11.50 -5.27
N ILE A 290 -14.75 11.80 -4.86
CA ILE A 290 -15.22 13.15 -4.59
C ILE A 290 -15.56 13.24 -3.10
N VAL A 291 -14.54 13.48 -2.29
CA VAL A 291 -14.72 13.77 -0.86
C VAL A 291 -14.14 15.17 -0.60
N ASN A 292 -14.95 16.02 0.02
CA ASN A 292 -14.58 17.39 0.37
C ASN A 292 -14.86 17.68 1.85
N GLU A 293 -14.29 16.84 2.71
CA GLU A 293 -14.41 16.94 4.16
C GLU A 293 -13.06 17.24 4.77
N ASN A 294 -13.02 18.04 5.84
CA ASN A 294 -11.81 18.27 6.60
C ASN A 294 -11.94 17.60 7.96
N THR A 295 -11.18 16.53 8.18
CA THR A 295 -11.18 15.75 9.41
C THR A 295 -10.17 16.26 10.45
N GLY A 296 -9.80 17.55 10.36
CA GLY A 296 -8.74 18.16 11.17
C GLY A 296 -7.32 17.81 10.71
N ARG A 297 -7.16 16.78 9.87
CA ARG A 297 -5.90 16.41 9.18
C ARG A 297 -5.81 16.94 7.75
N GLY A 298 -6.76 17.78 7.34
CA GLY A 298 -6.89 18.31 5.98
C GLY A 298 -7.82 17.48 5.09
N TYR A 299 -8.08 17.98 3.89
CA TYR A 299 -9.07 17.42 2.95
C TYR A 299 -8.63 16.16 2.20
N ALA A 300 -7.40 15.73 2.40
CA ALA A 300 -6.78 14.71 1.55
C ALA A 300 -6.96 13.29 2.10
N PHE A 301 -6.79 13.09 3.40
CA PHE A 301 -6.98 11.79 4.06
C PHE A 301 -8.39 11.21 3.89
N PRO A 302 -9.48 12.00 3.96
CA PRO A 302 -10.83 11.50 3.68
C PRO A 302 -10.97 10.83 2.31
N ARG A 303 -10.28 11.34 1.28
CA ARG A 303 -10.28 10.73 -0.06
C ARG A 303 -9.56 9.40 -0.07
N GLU A 304 -8.43 9.34 0.62
CA GLU A 304 -7.60 8.13 0.75
C GLU A 304 -8.32 7.01 1.52
N HIS A 305 -9.02 7.37 2.61
CA HIS A 305 -9.83 6.43 3.40
C HIS A 305 -10.93 5.81 2.56
N VAL A 306 -11.73 6.64 1.88
CA VAL A 306 -12.78 6.18 0.96
C VAL A 306 -12.20 5.33 -0.17
N ALA A 307 -11.07 5.74 -0.77
CA ALA A 307 -10.39 4.95 -1.79
C ALA A 307 -10.11 3.53 -1.30
N ARG A 308 -9.51 3.41 -0.11
CA ARG A 308 -9.10 2.14 0.46
C ARG A 308 -10.26 1.22 0.78
N ARG A 309 -11.40 1.76 1.23
CA ARG A 309 -12.63 0.97 1.44
C ARG A 309 -13.09 0.33 0.12
N LEU A 310 -13.16 1.14 -0.94
CA LEU A 310 -13.64 0.70 -2.26
C LEU A 310 -12.69 -0.29 -2.95
N VAL A 311 -11.37 -0.08 -2.83
CA VAL A 311 -10.38 -0.89 -3.56
C VAL A 311 -10.40 -2.36 -3.19
N ILE A 312 -10.59 -2.69 -1.90
CA ILE A 312 -10.63 -4.10 -1.48
C ILE A 312 -11.86 -4.80 -2.05
N GLN A 313 -13.04 -4.20 -1.89
CA GLN A 313 -14.28 -4.76 -2.42
C GLN A 313 -14.22 -4.93 -3.94
N GLU A 314 -13.94 -3.83 -4.67
CA GLU A 314 -13.97 -3.86 -6.13
C GLU A 314 -12.82 -4.71 -6.70
N GLY A 315 -11.69 -4.79 -6.01
CA GLY A 315 -10.60 -5.70 -6.35
C GLY A 315 -10.98 -7.17 -6.21
N LEU A 316 -11.53 -7.56 -5.06
CA LEU A 316 -12.03 -8.93 -4.81
C LEU A 316 -13.10 -9.34 -5.83
N LYS A 317 -14.02 -8.41 -6.13
CA LYS A 317 -15.06 -8.60 -7.14
C LYS A 317 -14.51 -8.72 -8.56
N SER A 318 -13.48 -7.94 -8.91
CA SER A 318 -12.87 -7.96 -10.25
C SER A 318 -12.20 -9.29 -10.57
N VAL A 319 -11.63 -9.96 -9.56
CA VAL A 319 -10.95 -11.25 -9.73
C VAL A 319 -11.86 -12.44 -9.42
N HIS A 320 -13.14 -12.23 -9.11
CA HIS A 320 -14.07 -13.26 -8.65
C HIS A 320 -13.49 -14.03 -7.44
N ALA A 321 -12.91 -13.33 -6.46
CA ALA A 321 -12.22 -13.91 -5.31
C ALA A 321 -13.11 -14.88 -4.52
N ARG A 322 -12.51 -15.90 -3.90
CA ARG A 322 -13.19 -17.01 -3.20
C ARG A 322 -12.51 -17.38 -1.90
N HIS A 323 -13.24 -18.02 -0.99
CA HIS A 323 -12.68 -18.36 0.33
C HIS A 323 -11.31 -19.04 0.20
N GLY A 324 -10.33 -18.54 0.93
CA GLY A 324 -8.95 -19.03 0.86
C GLY A 324 -8.06 -18.32 -0.17
N ASP A 325 -8.62 -17.60 -1.15
CA ASP A 325 -7.83 -16.68 -2.00
C ASP A 325 -7.15 -15.64 -1.09
N ILE A 326 -5.95 -15.21 -1.48
CA ILE A 326 -5.12 -14.29 -0.71
C ILE A 326 -5.05 -12.97 -1.46
N TYR A 327 -5.04 -11.87 -0.73
CA TYR A 327 -4.82 -10.55 -1.30
C TYR A 327 -3.84 -9.75 -0.44
N LEU A 328 -3.10 -8.87 -1.10
CA LEU A 328 -2.32 -7.86 -0.40
C LEU A 328 -2.84 -6.48 -0.75
N HIS A 329 -2.78 -5.60 0.24
CA HIS A 329 -3.11 -4.20 0.06
C HIS A 329 -1.94 -3.35 0.57
N GLY A 330 -1.34 -2.60 -0.35
CA GLY A 330 -0.22 -1.70 -0.08
C GLY A 330 -0.15 -0.58 -1.13
N ASP A 331 0.70 0.40 -0.85
CA ASP A 331 1.07 1.40 -1.86
C ASP A 331 2.07 0.83 -2.87
N LEU A 332 2.24 1.54 -3.99
CA LEU A 332 3.23 1.24 -5.03
C LEU A 332 4.68 1.39 -4.59
N ASP A 333 4.96 1.78 -3.35
CA ASP A 333 6.30 1.80 -2.76
C ASP A 333 6.48 0.79 -1.60
N GLU A 334 5.53 -0.12 -1.39
CA GLU A 334 5.54 -1.23 -0.43
C GLU A 334 5.68 -2.60 -1.12
N LEU A 335 6.90 -3.08 -1.32
CA LEU A 335 7.20 -4.33 -2.03
C LEU A 335 7.40 -5.50 -1.08
N VAL A 336 6.75 -6.63 -1.33
CA VAL A 336 6.94 -7.87 -0.55
C VAL A 336 8.03 -8.73 -1.14
N LYS A 337 8.81 -9.39 -0.31
CA LYS A 337 9.83 -10.29 -0.84
C LYS A 337 9.24 -11.52 -1.51
N PRO A 338 9.61 -11.82 -2.77
CA PRO A 338 9.07 -12.93 -3.55
C PRO A 338 9.11 -14.27 -2.82
N HIS A 339 10.24 -14.59 -2.19
CA HIS A 339 10.44 -15.84 -1.46
C HIS A 339 9.55 -15.97 -0.21
N VAL A 340 9.07 -14.86 0.38
CA VAL A 340 8.10 -14.89 1.48
C VAL A 340 6.72 -15.18 0.93
N ILE A 341 6.29 -14.40 -0.06
CA ILE A 341 4.92 -14.47 -0.55
C ILE A 341 4.61 -15.75 -1.32
N ALA A 342 5.59 -16.33 -2.03
CA ALA A 342 5.42 -17.61 -2.70
C ALA A 342 5.16 -18.76 -1.70
N ARG A 343 5.89 -18.78 -0.57
CA ARG A 343 5.64 -19.71 0.54
C ARG A 343 4.25 -19.51 1.15
N LEU A 344 3.84 -18.26 1.40
CA LEU A 344 2.50 -17.98 1.94
C LEU A 344 1.36 -18.39 0.99
N LYS A 345 1.57 -18.23 -0.33
CA LYS A 345 0.59 -18.62 -1.35
C LYS A 345 0.45 -20.15 -1.44
N LYS A 346 1.58 -20.87 -1.45
CA LYS A 346 1.64 -22.30 -1.78
C LYS A 346 1.58 -23.23 -0.56
N CYS A 347 1.97 -22.74 0.61
CA CYS A 347 2.01 -23.52 1.85
C CYS A 347 0.93 -23.08 2.83
N GLY A 348 0.51 -24.01 3.68
CA GLY A 348 -0.37 -23.76 4.81
C GLY A 348 0.36 -23.82 6.15
N GLY A 349 -0.43 -23.74 7.21
CA GLY A 349 0.02 -23.74 8.60
C GLY A 349 0.33 -22.35 9.14
N TRP A 350 0.09 -21.27 8.38
CA TRP A 350 0.31 -19.89 8.81
C TRP A 350 -1.01 -19.12 8.99
N GLU A 351 -2.14 -19.68 8.56
CA GLU A 351 -3.44 -19.01 8.48
C GLU A 351 -3.99 -18.60 9.86
N HIS A 352 -3.62 -19.36 10.89
CA HIS A 352 -3.91 -19.01 12.28
C HIS A 352 -3.29 -17.65 12.65
N PHE A 353 -2.24 -17.18 11.98
CA PHE A 353 -1.68 -15.82 12.13
C PHE A 353 -2.66 -14.70 11.84
N GLN A 354 -3.59 -14.92 10.91
CA GLN A 354 -4.59 -13.94 10.54
C GLN A 354 -5.94 -14.20 11.17
N ALA A 355 -6.53 -15.38 10.96
CA ALA A 355 -7.97 -15.59 11.15
C ALA A 355 -8.31 -16.46 12.37
N GLY A 356 -7.38 -17.27 12.87
CA GLY A 356 -7.67 -18.28 13.90
C GLY A 356 -8.51 -19.41 13.31
N ILE A 357 -9.44 -20.01 14.05
CA ILE A 357 -10.37 -20.99 13.47
C ILE A 357 -11.55 -20.28 12.80
N GLY A 358 -11.31 -19.74 11.62
CA GLY A 358 -12.37 -19.24 10.73
C GLY A 358 -12.96 -20.39 9.93
N GLY A 359 -14.26 -20.67 10.08
CA GLY A 359 -14.95 -21.74 9.34
C GLY A 359 -15.25 -21.34 7.89
N GLY A 360 -15.05 -22.23 6.93
CA GLY A 360 -15.33 -21.92 5.52
C GLY A 360 -16.82 -21.80 5.21
N PRO A 361 -17.24 -21.11 4.13
CA PRO A 361 -18.65 -20.83 3.88
C PRO A 361 -19.47 -22.12 3.69
N LYS A 362 -20.77 -22.04 3.94
CA LYS A 362 -21.70 -23.15 3.72
C LYS A 362 -22.51 -22.90 2.46
N SER A 363 -22.91 -23.98 1.79
CA SER A 363 -23.76 -23.87 0.62
C SER A 363 -25.11 -23.27 1.01
N PHE A 364 -25.60 -22.31 0.22
CA PHE A 364 -26.98 -21.81 0.39
C PHE A 364 -28.04 -22.85 0.02
N LYS A 365 -27.63 -23.96 -0.61
CA LYS A 365 -28.48 -25.14 -0.82
C LYS A 365 -28.77 -25.91 0.48
N ASP A 366 -27.98 -25.68 1.54
CA ASP A 366 -28.27 -26.24 2.86
C ASP A 366 -29.36 -25.39 3.54
N GLY A 367 -30.48 -26.02 3.90
CA GLY A 367 -31.61 -25.38 4.57
C GLY A 367 -31.30 -24.80 5.96
N ASN A 368 -30.09 -25.01 6.51
CA ASN A 368 -29.65 -24.39 7.76
C ASN A 368 -28.72 -23.18 7.55
N THR A 369 -28.40 -22.79 6.33
CA THR A 369 -27.51 -21.65 6.06
C THR A 369 -28.25 -20.32 6.18
N SER A 370 -27.87 -19.49 7.16
CA SER A 370 -28.45 -18.15 7.37
C SER A 370 -27.49 -17.03 6.97
N SER A 371 -28.03 -15.93 6.44
CA SER A 371 -27.27 -14.70 6.14
C SER A 371 -27.90 -13.45 6.77
N TYR A 372 -27.08 -12.63 7.44
CA TYR A 372 -27.49 -11.35 8.01
C TYR A 372 -27.65 -10.22 6.99
N LEU A 373 -27.21 -10.43 5.74
CA LEU A 373 -27.44 -9.48 4.66
C LEU A 373 -28.86 -9.59 4.09
N LEU A 374 -29.49 -10.76 4.27
CA LEU A 374 -30.79 -11.08 3.68
C LEU A 374 -31.90 -11.16 4.72
N ASN A 375 -31.56 -11.47 5.97
CA ASN A 375 -32.55 -11.61 7.03
C ASN A 375 -32.51 -10.41 8.00
N PRO A 376 -33.47 -9.47 7.90
CA PRO A 376 -33.51 -8.28 8.75
C PRO A 376 -33.78 -8.61 10.23
N ASN A 377 -34.28 -9.82 10.53
CA ASN A 377 -34.53 -10.25 11.91
C ASN A 377 -33.26 -10.73 12.60
N ILE A 378 -32.15 -10.95 11.89
CA ILE A 378 -30.90 -11.35 12.51
C ILE A 378 -30.09 -10.12 12.90
N THR A 379 -30.11 -9.81 14.19
CA THR A 379 -29.33 -8.70 14.75
C THR A 379 -27.86 -9.10 14.90
N VAL A 380 -26.99 -8.58 14.03
CA VAL A 380 -25.53 -8.63 14.21
C VAL A 380 -25.10 -7.39 14.98
N SER A 381 -24.37 -7.58 16.08
CA SER A 381 -23.76 -6.46 16.80
C SER A 381 -22.68 -5.82 15.93
N THR A 382 -22.56 -4.50 16.04
CA THR A 382 -21.48 -3.76 15.41
C THR A 382 -20.61 -3.10 16.45
N ASP A 383 -19.34 -2.89 16.14
CA ASP A 383 -18.51 -2.01 16.95
C ASP A 383 -18.87 -0.52 16.72
N LYS A 384 -18.13 0.38 17.38
CA LYS A 384 -18.33 1.83 17.26
C LYS A 384 -18.06 2.41 15.87
N TYR A 385 -17.47 1.64 14.96
CA TYR A 385 -17.19 2.04 13.58
C TYR A 385 -18.18 1.39 12.58
N GLY A 386 -19.13 0.59 13.07
CA GLY A 386 -20.10 -0.11 12.24
C GLY A 386 -19.60 -1.45 11.67
N PHE A 387 -18.46 -1.97 12.13
CA PHE A 387 -18.03 -3.30 11.72
C PHE A 387 -18.93 -4.38 12.27
N TYR A 388 -19.33 -5.32 11.43
CA TYR A 388 -19.99 -6.54 11.88
C TYR A 388 -19.07 -7.35 12.81
N LEU A 389 -19.50 -7.52 14.07
CA LEU A 389 -18.85 -8.36 15.07
C LEU A 389 -19.31 -9.81 14.88
N VAL A 390 -18.79 -10.45 13.86
CA VAL A 390 -18.90 -11.92 13.72
C VAL A 390 -17.69 -12.59 14.37
N ASP A 391 -17.80 -13.90 14.61
CA ASP A 391 -16.86 -14.68 15.41
C ASP A 391 -15.50 -14.87 14.72
N TYR A 392 -14.68 -13.81 14.67
CA TYR A 392 -13.28 -13.86 14.30
C TYR A 392 -12.43 -13.95 15.53
N GLU A 393 -11.65 -15.02 15.62
CA GLU A 393 -10.75 -15.21 16.75
C GLU A 393 -9.52 -14.31 16.65
N ARG A 394 -9.22 -13.71 15.48
CA ARG A 394 -8.00 -12.94 15.20
C ARG A 394 -8.24 -11.64 14.40
N ARG A 395 -7.26 -11.24 13.60
CA ARG A 395 -7.05 -9.90 13.03
C ARG A 395 -7.49 -9.88 11.57
N LEU A 396 -7.70 -8.69 11.02
CA LEU A 396 -8.14 -8.54 9.63
C LEU A 396 -7.08 -8.92 8.60
N SER A 397 -5.80 -8.77 8.96
CA SER A 397 -4.65 -9.03 8.11
C SER A 397 -3.39 -9.24 8.97
N VAL A 398 -2.31 -9.69 8.33
CA VAL A 398 -0.98 -9.80 8.94
C VAL A 398 -0.02 -8.86 8.22
N GLY A 399 0.79 -8.11 8.98
CA GLY A 399 1.75 -7.17 8.42
C GLY A 399 3.07 -7.81 8.02
N MET A 400 3.78 -7.15 7.10
CA MET A 400 5.13 -7.51 6.71
C MET A 400 6.12 -6.45 7.19
N GLN A 401 7.16 -6.87 7.90
CA GLN A 401 8.20 -5.96 8.32
C GLN A 401 9.04 -5.52 7.12
N SER A 402 8.98 -4.23 6.83
CA SER A 402 9.63 -3.57 5.70
C SER A 402 10.86 -2.78 6.13
N TRP A 403 11.93 -2.91 5.35
CA TRP A 403 13.07 -2.01 5.43
C TRP A 403 12.73 -0.70 4.71
N PHE A 404 12.67 0.39 5.47
CA PHE A 404 12.46 1.71 4.89
C PHE A 404 13.76 2.21 4.29
N HIS A 405 13.84 2.14 2.96
CA HIS A 405 14.94 2.68 2.19
C HIS A 405 14.65 4.11 1.73
N GLU A 406 15.70 4.91 1.67
CA GLU A 406 15.60 6.31 1.25
C GLU A 406 16.44 6.52 -0.01
N TYR A 407 15.74 6.78 -1.12
CA TYR A 407 16.12 7.13 -2.49
C TYR A 407 17.12 6.21 -3.22
N SER A 408 17.78 5.29 -2.52
CA SER A 408 18.59 4.17 -3.02
C SER A 408 18.61 3.03 -1.99
N PHE A 409 18.98 1.83 -2.39
CA PHE A 409 19.04 0.68 -1.48
C PHE A 409 20.20 0.73 -0.47
N ASN A 410 21.13 1.68 -0.59
CA ASN A 410 22.27 1.83 0.32
C ASN A 410 21.95 2.57 1.61
N LEU A 411 20.71 3.03 1.78
CA LEU A 411 20.32 3.85 2.91
C LEU A 411 19.02 3.35 3.50
N VAL A 412 19.01 3.21 4.81
CA VAL A 412 17.87 2.73 5.57
C VAL A 412 17.62 3.63 6.76
N GLN A 413 16.39 3.62 7.24
CA GLN A 413 16.02 4.38 8.43
C GLN A 413 16.72 3.88 9.71
N ASN A 414 17.05 2.59 9.75
CA ASN A 414 17.73 1.91 10.85
C ASN A 414 18.39 0.64 10.30
N THR A 415 19.66 0.37 10.61
CA THR A 415 20.40 -0.80 10.12
C THR A 415 20.05 -2.11 10.83
N THR A 416 19.45 -2.03 12.01
CA THR A 416 19.20 -3.18 12.89
C THR A 416 17.84 -3.80 12.65
N ILE A 417 16.81 -2.97 12.40
CA ILE A 417 15.41 -3.40 12.30
C ILE A 417 14.65 -2.70 11.17
N GLY A 418 13.78 -3.45 10.50
CA GLY A 418 12.80 -2.87 9.58
C GLY A 418 11.81 -1.98 10.35
N THR A 419 11.62 -0.75 9.88
CA THR A 419 10.92 0.33 10.58
C THR A 419 9.54 0.61 9.99
N THR A 420 8.94 -0.37 9.33
CA THR A 420 7.64 -0.26 8.68
C THR A 420 6.99 -1.64 8.67
N PHE A 421 5.66 -1.73 8.73
CA PHE A 421 4.94 -3.01 8.92
C PHE A 421 3.85 -3.26 7.88
N HIS A 422 4.09 -2.77 6.67
CA HIS A 422 3.23 -2.88 5.51
C HIS A 422 4.07 -3.17 4.25
N PRO A 423 3.53 -3.86 3.23
CA PRO A 423 2.09 -4.09 3.03
C PRO A 423 1.55 -5.20 3.93
N ASN A 424 0.22 -5.28 4.00
CA ASN A 424 -0.46 -6.33 4.77
C ASN A 424 -1.06 -7.36 3.82
N ILE A 425 -1.09 -8.61 4.30
CA ILE A 425 -1.68 -9.76 3.61
C ILE A 425 -2.94 -10.21 4.34
N ALA A 426 -3.95 -10.59 3.56
CA ALA A 426 -5.20 -11.11 4.06
C ALA A 426 -5.72 -12.28 3.20
N ILE A 427 -6.25 -13.29 3.86
CA ILE A 427 -7.10 -14.33 3.30
C ILE A 427 -8.50 -13.74 3.13
N PHE A 428 -9.05 -13.89 1.94
CA PHE A 428 -10.44 -13.56 1.66
C PHE A 428 -11.37 -14.60 2.28
N ASP A 429 -12.30 -14.13 3.10
CA ASP A 429 -13.27 -14.94 3.80
C ASP A 429 -14.64 -14.80 3.13
N ALA A 430 -15.00 -15.75 2.27
CA ALA A 430 -16.29 -15.71 1.60
C ALA A 430 -17.48 -15.79 2.58
N ARG A 431 -17.32 -16.37 3.78
CA ARG A 431 -18.40 -16.40 4.78
C ARG A 431 -18.80 -14.97 5.17
N ARG A 432 -17.81 -14.10 5.42
CA ARG A 432 -18.01 -12.65 5.60
C ARG A 432 -18.75 -12.04 4.42
N ALA A 433 -18.24 -12.29 3.22
CA ALA A 433 -18.73 -11.69 1.99
C ALA A 433 -20.21 -12.01 1.74
N LEU A 434 -20.60 -13.27 1.99
CA LEU A 434 -21.95 -13.81 1.87
C LEU A 434 -22.86 -13.49 3.07
N GLY A 435 -22.33 -12.85 4.12
CA GLY A 435 -23.07 -12.50 5.33
C GLY A 435 -23.45 -13.70 6.19
N GLN A 436 -22.74 -14.83 6.09
CA GLN A 436 -23.02 -16.05 6.82
C GLN A 436 -22.42 -16.03 8.25
N PHE A 437 -23.08 -16.65 9.22
CA PHE A 437 -22.58 -16.75 10.61
C PHE A 437 -21.63 -17.93 10.80
N VAL A 438 -20.62 -17.80 11.66
CA VAL A 438 -19.74 -18.91 12.05
C VAL A 438 -20.48 -19.88 12.99
N GLU A 439 -20.33 -21.20 12.76
CA GLU A 439 -21.08 -22.26 13.47
C GLU A 439 -20.66 -22.50 14.93
N ARG A 440 -19.69 -21.73 15.46
CA ARG A 440 -19.02 -22.01 16.74
C ARG A 440 -19.61 -21.30 17.96
N ASN A 441 -20.51 -20.34 17.74
CA ASN A 441 -21.33 -19.76 18.79
C ASN A 441 -22.79 -20.20 18.61
N ASN A 442 -23.42 -20.62 19.71
CA ASN A 442 -24.81 -21.08 19.81
C ASN A 442 -25.84 -19.97 19.48
N TRP A 443 -25.78 -19.41 18.27
CA TRP A 443 -26.86 -18.59 17.75
C TRP A 443 -28.04 -19.52 17.47
N ARG A 444 -29.03 -19.52 18.36
CA ARG A 444 -30.32 -20.18 18.12
C ARG A 444 -31.07 -19.42 17.02
N LEU A 445 -30.67 -19.64 15.78
CA LEU A 445 -31.40 -19.14 14.63
C LEU A 445 -32.63 -20.02 14.41
N SER A 446 -33.78 -19.39 14.21
CA SER A 446 -34.96 -20.11 13.73
C SER A 446 -34.63 -20.69 12.36
N ARG A 447 -34.80 -22.00 12.20
CA ARG A 447 -34.68 -22.66 10.90
C ARG A 447 -35.65 -21.97 9.95
N ARG A 448 -35.13 -21.46 8.83
CA ARG A 448 -35.94 -20.90 7.77
C ARG A 448 -35.86 -21.84 6.58
N ASN A 449 -37.01 -22.32 6.17
CA ASN A 449 -37.21 -23.25 5.05
C ASN A 449 -37.64 -22.50 3.78
N ASP A 450 -37.14 -21.30 3.52
CA ASP A 450 -37.53 -20.44 2.39
C ASP A 450 -36.52 -20.45 1.22
N GLY A 451 -36.50 -21.60 0.53
CA GLY A 451 -36.85 -21.72 -0.89
C GLY A 451 -35.97 -21.17 -2.03
N SER A 452 -35.16 -20.12 -1.85
CA SER A 452 -34.40 -19.52 -2.97
C SER A 452 -32.95 -19.23 -2.62
N ASP A 453 -32.03 -19.80 -3.41
CA ASP A 453 -30.60 -19.54 -3.30
C ASP A 453 -30.30 -18.08 -3.67
N PRO A 454 -29.76 -17.24 -2.75
CA PRO A 454 -29.48 -15.83 -3.04
C PRO A 454 -28.50 -15.61 -4.19
N LEU A 455 -27.62 -16.57 -4.47
CA LEU A 455 -26.69 -16.48 -5.59
C LEU A 455 -27.37 -16.67 -6.95
N SER A 456 -28.66 -17.02 -6.96
CA SER A 456 -29.49 -17.01 -8.17
C SER A 456 -30.14 -15.65 -8.44
N ASP A 457 -30.13 -14.71 -7.49
CA ASP A 457 -30.63 -13.34 -7.69
C ASP A 457 -29.56 -12.48 -8.38
N PRO A 458 -29.81 -11.95 -9.59
CA PRO A 458 -28.84 -11.09 -10.28
C PRO A 458 -28.53 -9.78 -9.55
N ASN A 459 -29.36 -9.36 -8.60
CA ASN A 459 -29.15 -8.15 -7.79
C ASN A 459 -28.35 -8.40 -6.51
N PHE A 460 -28.14 -9.66 -6.13
CA PHE A 460 -27.37 -9.98 -4.95
C PHE A 460 -25.87 -9.75 -5.22
N ASN A 461 -25.25 -8.87 -4.44
CA ASN A 461 -23.81 -8.66 -4.49
C ASN A 461 -23.11 -9.59 -3.48
N PRO A 462 -22.45 -10.69 -3.93
CA PRO A 462 -21.82 -11.65 -3.02
C PRO A 462 -20.58 -11.11 -2.30
N TYR A 463 -20.15 -9.88 -2.62
CA TYR A 463 -19.03 -9.18 -1.97
C TYR A 463 -19.50 -8.10 -0.98
N GLN A 464 -20.82 -7.92 -0.80
CA GLN A 464 -21.38 -6.85 0.04
C GLN A 464 -20.89 -6.92 1.49
N GLY A 465 -20.58 -8.11 2.03
CA GLY A 465 -19.99 -8.22 3.37
C GLY A 465 -18.60 -7.58 3.53
N TYR A 466 -17.94 -7.24 2.42
CA TYR A 466 -16.70 -6.47 2.37
C TYR A 466 -16.91 -4.99 1.98
N GLU A 467 -18.15 -4.58 1.76
CA GLU A 467 -18.55 -3.20 1.46
C GLU A 467 -18.96 -2.50 2.75
N TYR A 468 -18.70 -1.19 2.81
CA TYR A 468 -19.32 -0.31 3.79
C TYR A 468 -20.49 0.43 3.15
N THR A 469 -21.63 0.52 3.83
CA THR A 469 -22.87 1.06 3.21
C THR A 469 -22.79 2.52 2.78
N ASP A 470 -21.91 3.33 3.38
CA ASP A 470 -21.69 4.72 2.99
C ASP A 470 -20.21 5.01 2.71
N ASN A 471 -19.83 4.96 1.44
CA ASN A 471 -18.49 5.33 0.98
C ASN A 471 -18.44 6.77 0.43
N THR A 472 -19.44 7.61 0.71
CA THR A 472 -19.48 9.00 0.21
C THR A 472 -18.74 10.00 1.10
N ASN A 473 -18.45 9.61 2.34
CA ASN A 473 -17.82 10.44 3.35
C ASN A 473 -16.85 9.65 4.25
N ASP A 474 -16.12 10.37 5.11
CA ASP A 474 -15.16 9.79 6.06
C ASP A 474 -15.70 9.68 7.49
N GLN A 475 -17.03 9.74 7.66
CA GLN A 475 -17.67 9.77 8.98
C GLN A 475 -18.01 8.38 9.53
N TYR A 476 -17.64 7.31 8.83
CA TYR A 476 -17.98 5.92 9.19
C TYR A 476 -19.48 5.78 9.55
N LYS A 477 -20.36 6.31 8.70
CA LYS A 477 -21.80 6.19 8.87
C LYS A 477 -22.28 4.94 8.16
N GLY A 478 -22.70 3.91 8.88
CA GLY A 478 -23.20 2.70 8.23
C GLY A 478 -22.78 1.42 8.90
N LYS A 479 -22.90 0.32 8.15
CA LYS A 479 -22.48 -1.00 8.58
C LYS A 479 -21.68 -1.66 7.46
N GLY A 480 -20.72 -2.50 7.82
CA GLY A 480 -19.93 -3.20 6.83
C GLY A 480 -18.47 -3.36 7.23
N TYR A 481 -17.65 -3.73 6.25
CA TYR A 481 -16.22 -3.92 6.48
C TYR A 481 -15.45 -2.65 6.07
N LEU A 482 -14.77 -1.98 7.01
CA LEU A 482 -13.79 -0.94 6.64
C LEU A 482 -12.50 -1.61 6.15
N GLY A 483 -12.46 -1.90 4.85
CA GLY A 483 -11.26 -2.45 4.19
C GLY A 483 -10.01 -1.58 4.38
N GLU A 484 -10.17 -0.28 4.60
CA GLU A 484 -9.05 0.60 4.96
C GLU A 484 -8.25 0.10 6.17
N PHE A 485 -8.87 -0.65 7.10
CA PHE A 485 -8.17 -1.19 8.26
C PHE A 485 -7.33 -2.42 7.92
N THR A 486 -7.65 -3.17 6.86
CA THR A 486 -6.84 -4.30 6.40
C THR A 486 -5.39 -3.88 6.18
N ARG A 487 -5.14 -2.69 5.63
CA ARG A 487 -3.76 -2.24 5.39
C ARG A 487 -3.00 -1.86 6.66
N TYR A 488 -3.70 -1.39 7.68
CA TYR A 488 -3.10 -0.82 8.87
C TYR A 488 -3.36 -1.65 10.12
N GLU A 489 -3.88 -2.86 10.01
CA GLU A 489 -4.15 -3.73 11.17
C GLU A 489 -2.89 -3.89 12.03
N SER A 490 -1.73 -4.05 11.39
CA SER A 490 -0.42 -4.06 12.04
C SER A 490 -0.04 -2.71 12.65
N LYS A 491 -0.55 -1.58 12.17
CA LYS A 491 -0.28 -0.22 12.67
C LYS A 491 -1.28 0.27 13.74
N TYR A 492 -2.48 -0.31 13.85
CA TYR A 492 -3.53 0.14 14.78
C TYR A 492 -3.25 -0.27 16.23
N LEU A 493 -2.38 0.51 16.84
CA LEU A 493 -2.10 0.65 18.26
C LEU A 493 -1.78 2.14 18.49
N LYS A 494 -2.82 2.84 18.97
CA LYS A 494 -3.08 4.28 19.15
C LYS A 494 -2.20 5.35 18.49
N PHE A 495 -2.90 6.21 17.76
CA PHE A 495 -2.49 7.41 17.04
C PHE A 495 -2.16 8.64 17.93
N GLU A 496 -1.55 8.48 19.10
CA GLU A 496 -1.07 9.63 19.88
C GLU A 496 0.38 9.42 20.36
N LYS A 497 1.27 10.31 19.90
CA LYS A 497 2.72 10.40 20.15
C LYS A 497 3.59 9.43 19.36
N VAL A 498 3.81 9.81 18.11
CA VAL A 498 4.91 9.39 17.24
C VAL A 498 6.24 9.73 17.91
N LEU A 499 6.79 8.75 18.65
CA LEU A 499 8.22 8.52 18.92
C LEU A 499 8.48 7.28 19.79
N SER A 500 7.45 6.54 20.22
CA SER A 500 7.61 5.19 20.79
C SER A 500 7.17 4.14 19.76
N TYR A 501 8.09 3.77 18.86
CA TYR A 501 8.02 2.44 18.28
C TYR A 501 7.99 1.42 19.44
N ASP A 502 7.27 0.33 19.25
CA ASP A 502 7.39 -0.94 19.99
C ASP A 502 6.61 -1.21 21.27
N VAL A 503 6.25 -0.29 22.18
CA VAL A 503 5.64 -0.74 23.46
C VAL A 503 4.31 -1.49 23.27
N GLU A 504 3.32 -0.90 22.58
CA GLU A 504 2.01 -1.56 22.46
C GLU A 504 2.05 -2.80 21.52
N MET A 505 2.88 -2.77 20.48
CA MET A 505 3.07 -3.90 19.53
C MET A 505 3.77 -5.08 20.21
N LYS A 506 4.82 -4.79 20.99
CA LYS A 506 5.54 -5.74 21.82
C LYS A 506 4.65 -6.31 22.91
N ASP A 507 3.91 -5.45 23.62
CA ASP A 507 2.98 -5.86 24.69
C ASP A 507 1.90 -6.80 24.17
N LYS A 508 1.40 -6.54 22.94
CA LYS A 508 0.41 -7.40 22.29
C LYS A 508 1.02 -8.58 21.53
N GLY A 509 2.33 -8.61 21.33
CA GLY A 509 3.08 -9.66 20.64
C GLY A 509 2.44 -10.10 19.32
N ARG A 510 2.13 -9.17 18.41
CA ARG A 510 1.40 -9.49 17.18
C ARG A 510 2.26 -10.30 16.20
N PRO A 511 1.69 -11.25 15.43
CA PRO A 511 2.43 -11.91 14.37
C PRO A 511 2.71 -10.92 13.23
N ILE A 512 3.98 -10.83 12.82
CA ILE A 512 4.46 -10.01 11.70
C ILE A 512 5.56 -10.80 11.01
N PHE A 513 5.52 -10.89 9.68
CA PHE A 513 6.59 -11.53 8.92
C PHE A 513 7.86 -10.70 8.99
N TRP A 514 8.94 -11.31 9.47
CA TRP A 514 10.21 -10.63 9.74
C TRP A 514 11.01 -10.40 8.46
N SER A 515 11.58 -9.20 8.31
CA SER A 515 12.41 -8.82 7.16
C SER A 515 11.79 -9.19 5.80
N ALA A 516 10.47 -9.03 5.68
CA ALA A 516 9.66 -9.65 4.64
C ALA A 516 9.33 -8.71 3.46
N ALA A 517 9.74 -7.45 3.52
CA ALA A 517 9.38 -6.46 2.53
C ALA A 517 10.38 -5.29 2.46
N TRP A 518 10.23 -4.46 1.43
CA TRP A 518 10.96 -3.23 1.19
C TRP A 518 9.98 -2.07 1.10
N HIS A 519 10.34 -0.92 1.67
CA HIS A 519 9.61 0.33 1.50
C HIS A 519 10.50 1.35 0.79
N VAL A 520 10.11 1.78 -0.41
CA VAL A 520 10.95 2.51 -1.39
C VAL A 520 10.34 3.83 -1.85
N SER A 521 9.71 4.57 -0.93
CA SER A 521 8.86 5.73 -1.27
C SER A 521 9.54 6.87 -2.02
N SER A 522 10.86 6.98 -1.94
CA SER A 522 11.65 8.06 -2.54
C SER A 522 12.43 7.64 -3.80
N PHE A 523 12.17 6.46 -4.36
CA PHE A 523 12.89 5.89 -5.50
C PHE A 523 12.35 6.41 -6.83
N LEU A 524 12.58 7.69 -7.08
CA LEU A 524 12.22 8.37 -8.33
C LEU A 524 13.46 8.70 -9.16
N PRO A 525 13.40 8.61 -10.50
CA PRO A 525 14.59 8.55 -11.34
C PRO A 525 15.32 9.88 -11.49
N THR A 526 14.63 11.02 -11.39
CA THR A 526 15.27 12.35 -11.51
C THR A 526 14.72 13.34 -10.50
N ILE A 527 15.40 14.48 -10.35
CA ILE A 527 14.93 15.58 -9.49
C ILE A 527 13.56 16.12 -9.90
N GLU A 528 13.23 16.09 -11.19
CA GLU A 528 11.91 16.52 -11.69
C GLU A 528 10.79 15.61 -11.19
N HIS A 529 11.04 14.30 -11.17
CA HIS A 529 10.09 13.32 -10.64
C HIS A 529 9.88 13.49 -9.14
N ILE A 530 10.96 13.65 -8.37
CA ILE A 530 10.87 13.89 -6.92
C ILE A 530 10.11 15.19 -6.64
N TYR A 531 10.42 16.26 -7.38
CA TYR A 531 9.72 17.53 -7.27
C TYR A 531 8.22 17.38 -7.58
N ASN A 532 7.85 16.65 -8.63
CA ASN A 532 6.46 16.38 -8.96
C ASN A 532 5.73 15.61 -7.85
N LYS A 533 6.36 14.58 -7.26
CA LYS A 533 5.81 13.87 -6.09
C LYS A 533 5.58 14.85 -4.93
N VAL A 534 6.60 15.62 -4.54
CA VAL A 534 6.51 16.64 -3.47
C VAL A 534 5.41 17.66 -3.74
N ALA A 535 5.26 18.11 -4.99
CA ALA A 535 4.26 19.09 -5.39
C ALA A 535 2.81 18.56 -5.34
N SER A 536 2.64 17.23 -5.38
CA SER A 536 1.35 16.54 -5.44
C SER A 536 0.85 16.01 -4.09
N TYR A 537 1.72 15.97 -3.08
CA TYR A 537 1.51 15.20 -1.84
C TYR A 537 1.17 16.08 -0.62
N SER A 538 0.72 15.46 0.47
CA SER A 538 0.33 16.14 1.74
C SER A 538 1.43 16.96 2.39
N HIS A 539 2.69 16.64 2.11
CA HIS A 539 3.87 17.36 2.61
C HIS A 539 4.23 18.60 1.76
N TYR A 540 3.38 18.99 0.80
CA TYR A 540 3.57 20.21 -0.01
C TYR A 540 3.95 21.42 0.84
N ASN A 541 3.24 21.60 1.95
CA ASN A 541 3.41 22.71 2.88
C ASN A 541 4.82 22.76 3.49
N GLU A 542 5.44 21.60 3.75
CA GLU A 542 6.76 21.52 4.39
C GLU A 542 7.88 22.10 3.54
N TYR A 543 7.72 22.10 2.22
CA TYR A 543 8.67 22.74 1.30
C TYR A 543 8.21 24.13 0.87
N PHE A 544 6.91 24.32 0.67
CA PHE A 544 6.38 25.54 0.08
C PHE A 544 6.46 26.74 1.03
N PHE A 545 6.34 26.53 2.34
CA PHE A 545 6.52 27.62 3.30
C PHE A 545 7.99 28.01 3.49
N ILE A 546 8.93 27.10 3.19
CA ILE A 546 10.37 27.33 3.33
C ILE A 546 10.99 27.89 2.03
N PHE A 547 10.51 27.44 0.87
CA PHE A 547 11.07 27.77 -0.43
C PHE A 547 10.03 28.40 -1.35
N LYS A 548 10.37 29.54 -1.97
CA LYS A 548 9.43 30.34 -2.78
C LYS A 548 9.39 29.92 -4.24
N THR A 549 10.36 29.14 -4.72
CA THR A 549 10.50 28.77 -6.13
C THR A 549 10.81 27.28 -6.30
N ALA A 550 10.40 26.70 -7.44
CA ALA A 550 10.69 25.31 -7.79
C ALA A 550 12.20 25.00 -7.74
N GLY A 551 13.04 25.91 -8.25
CA GLY A 551 14.50 25.74 -8.23
C GLY A 551 15.09 25.67 -6.81
N GLN A 552 14.56 26.45 -5.87
CA GLN A 552 14.97 26.37 -4.46
C GLN A 552 14.56 25.05 -3.82
N ILE A 553 13.33 24.58 -4.08
CA ILE A 553 12.84 23.29 -3.59
C ILE A 553 13.75 22.16 -4.09
N LYS A 554 14.03 22.13 -5.40
CA LYS A 554 14.92 21.11 -6.01
C LYS A 554 16.31 21.10 -5.38
N ARG A 555 16.94 22.27 -5.17
CA ARG A 555 18.22 22.36 -4.48
C ARG A 555 18.14 21.90 -3.01
N GLY A 556 17.05 22.22 -2.33
CA GLY A 556 16.79 21.77 -0.96
C GLY A 556 16.69 20.24 -0.87
N ILE A 557 15.97 19.61 -1.82
CA ILE A 557 15.86 18.16 -1.94
C ILE A 557 17.24 17.52 -2.17
N ILE A 558 18.00 17.99 -3.16
CA ILE A 558 19.35 17.46 -3.47
C ILE A 558 20.27 17.58 -2.24
N LYS A 559 20.24 18.72 -1.54
CA LYS A 559 21.04 18.95 -0.33
C LYS A 559 20.66 17.97 0.80
N ARG A 560 19.39 17.61 0.94
CA ARG A 560 18.95 16.61 1.94
C ARG A 560 19.44 15.21 1.56
N ILE A 561 19.30 14.81 0.31
CA ILE A 561 19.77 13.53 -0.21
C ILE A 561 21.28 13.38 0.00
N LYS A 562 22.09 14.37 -0.40
CA LYS A 562 23.55 14.34 -0.20
C LYS A 562 23.98 14.35 1.28
N LYS A 563 23.06 14.67 2.20
CA LYS A 563 23.29 14.63 3.65
C LYS A 563 22.64 13.42 4.34
N HIS A 564 22.14 12.46 3.57
CA HIS A 564 21.43 11.29 4.09
C HIS A 564 20.23 11.64 4.95
N LYS A 565 19.50 12.70 4.60
CA LYS A 565 18.32 13.15 5.34
C LYS A 565 17.05 12.73 4.64
N TYR A 566 16.02 12.44 5.45
CA TYR A 566 14.65 12.26 4.99
C TYR A 566 14.29 13.39 4.04
N ILE A 567 13.80 13.05 2.85
CA ILE A 567 13.46 14.09 1.90
C ILE A 567 12.31 14.92 2.47
N PHE A 568 11.26 14.31 3.01
CA PHE A 568 10.13 15.03 3.62
C PHE A 568 10.45 15.48 5.07
N GLY A 569 9.85 16.55 5.58
CA GLY A 569 9.81 16.84 7.02
C GLY A 569 11.12 17.15 7.75
N SER A 570 11.27 16.55 8.94
CA SER A 570 12.10 16.97 10.09
C SER A 570 13.62 16.90 9.92
N GLY A 571 14.13 16.52 8.75
CA GLY A 571 15.57 16.43 8.50
C GLY A 571 16.28 15.27 9.22
N LYS A 572 15.51 14.25 9.65
CA LYS A 572 16.01 12.98 10.20
C LYS A 572 17.08 12.38 9.31
N GLU A 573 18.20 11.97 9.88
CA GLU A 573 19.27 11.29 9.16
C GLU A 573 19.00 9.78 9.04
N TYR A 574 19.46 9.20 7.94
CA TYR A 574 19.35 7.80 7.57
C TYR A 574 20.74 7.18 7.54
N GLU A 575 20.80 5.90 7.83
CA GLU A 575 22.03 5.15 8.05
C GLU A 575 22.48 4.48 6.75
N VAL A 576 23.79 4.47 6.53
CA VAL A 576 24.40 3.74 5.40
C VAL A 576 24.30 2.25 5.68
N ASN A 577 23.58 1.55 4.83
CA ASN A 577 23.42 0.11 4.85
C ASN A 577 23.58 -0.39 3.41
N PRO A 578 24.81 -0.70 2.96
CA PRO A 578 25.07 -1.02 1.57
C PRO A 578 24.19 -2.19 1.13
N MET A 579 23.67 -2.17 -0.09
CA MET A 579 22.92 -3.32 -0.60
C MET A 579 23.81 -4.54 -0.79
N ILE A 580 23.22 -5.74 -0.87
CA ILE A 580 23.90 -6.96 -1.30
C ILE A 580 23.35 -7.39 -2.64
N LEU A 581 24.24 -7.58 -3.61
CA LEU A 581 23.95 -8.24 -4.89
C LEU A 581 24.17 -9.75 -4.75
N PRO A 582 23.51 -10.57 -5.57
CA PRO A 582 23.82 -11.99 -5.60
C PRO A 582 25.26 -12.21 -6.09
N ASP A 583 25.92 -13.24 -5.57
CA ASP A 583 27.30 -13.56 -5.95
C ASP A 583 27.45 -13.87 -7.44
N ASN A 584 26.39 -14.39 -8.06
CA ASN A 584 26.32 -14.76 -9.46
C ASN A 584 25.02 -14.25 -10.07
N PHE A 585 25.12 -13.64 -11.25
CA PHE A 585 24.00 -13.04 -11.96
C PHE A 585 22.95 -14.09 -12.38
N THR A 586 23.39 -15.26 -12.82
CA THR A 586 22.48 -16.31 -13.31
C THR A 586 21.79 -17.09 -12.20
N LYS A 587 22.43 -17.27 -11.04
CA LYS A 587 21.89 -18.04 -9.90
C LYS A 587 21.00 -17.22 -8.98
N GLY A 588 21.22 -15.90 -8.90
CA GLY A 588 20.52 -15.05 -7.95
C GLY A 588 20.96 -15.31 -6.50
N TYR A 589 20.10 -14.97 -5.54
CA TYR A 589 20.40 -15.13 -4.12
C TYR A 589 20.27 -16.60 -3.68
N ASP A 590 21.25 -17.08 -2.91
CA ASP A 590 21.24 -18.41 -2.32
C ASP A 590 20.52 -18.39 -0.97
N TYR A 591 19.21 -18.64 -1.01
CA TYR A 591 18.39 -18.66 0.20
C TYR A 591 18.37 -20.04 0.85
N ASN A 592 18.56 -20.08 2.17
CA ASN A 592 18.28 -21.26 2.98
C ASN A 592 17.10 -21.00 3.93
N PHE A 593 15.95 -21.63 3.65
CA PHE A 593 14.73 -21.54 4.48
C PHE A 593 14.33 -22.89 5.11
N ASP A 594 15.23 -23.86 5.11
CA ASP A 594 15.00 -25.17 5.73
C ASP A 594 14.68 -25.02 7.22
N ALA A 595 13.57 -25.59 7.66
CA ALA A 595 13.07 -25.42 9.01
C ALA A 595 14.05 -25.94 10.06
N LYS A 596 14.75 -27.04 9.77
CA LYS A 596 15.75 -27.62 10.68
C LYS A 596 17.00 -26.73 10.77
N TYR A 597 17.47 -26.20 9.64
CA TYR A 597 18.59 -25.23 9.61
C TYR A 597 18.29 -24.00 10.49
N TRP A 598 17.10 -23.42 10.37
CA TRP A 598 16.70 -22.28 11.19
C TRP A 598 16.53 -22.68 12.66
N ASP A 599 15.89 -23.81 12.95
CA ASP A 599 15.75 -24.32 14.32
C ASP A 599 17.10 -24.51 15.01
N GLU A 600 18.08 -25.15 14.34
CA GLU A 600 19.40 -25.42 14.91
C GLU A 600 20.15 -24.12 15.22
N ASN A 601 20.17 -23.16 14.27
CA ASN A 601 20.86 -21.90 14.46
C ASN A 601 20.18 -20.95 15.48
N LEU A 602 18.87 -21.11 15.71
CA LEU A 602 18.11 -20.35 16.71
C LEU A 602 18.09 -21.02 18.10
N ARG A 603 18.09 -22.36 18.19
CA ARG A 603 18.03 -23.14 19.45
C ARG A 603 19.34 -23.13 20.22
N TYR A 604 20.50 -23.07 19.54
CA TYR A 604 21.82 -23.00 20.19
C TYR A 604 22.09 -21.67 20.93
N ASN A 605 21.11 -20.77 20.97
CA ASN A 605 21.34 -19.34 21.00
C ASN A 605 20.22 -18.57 21.76
N SER A 606 19.84 -19.09 22.93
CA SER A 606 18.76 -18.55 23.76
C SER A 606 19.11 -17.22 24.45
N LYS A 607 18.25 -16.20 24.29
CA LYS A 607 18.02 -14.98 25.12
C LYS A 607 19.19 -14.07 25.54
N THR A 608 20.45 -14.49 25.44
CA THR A 608 21.67 -13.74 25.81
C THR A 608 22.65 -13.59 24.64
N LEU A 609 22.14 -13.79 23.43
CA LEU A 609 22.94 -13.80 22.22
C LEU A 609 23.61 -12.45 21.95
N LYS A 610 24.93 -12.47 21.78
CA LYS A 610 25.66 -11.39 21.11
C LYS A 610 25.86 -11.81 19.65
N GLU A 611 25.98 -10.84 18.75
CA GLU A 611 26.21 -11.07 17.31
C GLU A 611 27.45 -11.96 17.04
N SER A 612 28.36 -12.06 18.01
CA SER A 612 29.55 -12.92 18.01
C SER A 612 29.28 -14.43 18.01
N ASP A 613 28.10 -14.88 18.43
CA ASP A 613 27.82 -16.31 18.60
C ASP A 613 27.07 -16.91 17.39
N ILE A 614 26.88 -16.09 16.35
CA ILE A 614 26.24 -16.46 15.08
C ILE A 614 27.31 -17.06 14.16
N SER A 615 27.07 -18.26 13.63
CA SER A 615 27.97 -18.86 12.65
C SER A 615 28.15 -17.93 11.43
N PRO A 616 29.34 -17.86 10.81
CA PRO A 616 29.55 -16.98 9.65
C PRO A 616 28.57 -17.26 8.51
N GLU A 617 28.20 -18.53 8.32
CA GLU A 617 27.22 -18.96 7.32
C GLU A 617 25.81 -18.46 7.65
N PHE A 618 25.34 -18.63 8.89
CA PHE A 618 24.02 -18.12 9.28
C PHE A 618 23.98 -16.60 9.28
N ASN A 619 25.06 -15.93 9.67
CA ASN A 619 25.16 -14.48 9.58
C ASN A 619 25.04 -14.00 8.13
N ARG A 620 25.66 -14.72 7.18
CA ARG A 620 25.50 -14.46 5.75
C ARG A 620 24.04 -14.60 5.31
N THR A 621 23.34 -15.66 5.72
CA THR A 621 21.90 -15.85 5.47
C THR A 621 21.07 -14.69 6.00
N LEU A 622 21.29 -14.28 7.26
CA LEU A 622 20.61 -13.14 7.87
C LEU A 622 20.90 -11.85 7.11
N THR A 623 22.14 -11.65 6.68
CA THR A 623 22.56 -10.45 5.96
C THR A 623 21.89 -10.37 4.59
N ILE A 624 21.86 -11.46 3.81
CA ILE A 624 21.14 -11.55 2.54
C ILE A 624 19.66 -11.21 2.76
N VAL A 625 19.00 -11.87 3.71
CA VAL A 625 17.57 -11.64 4.01
C VAL A 625 17.29 -10.24 4.53
N LYS A 626 18.27 -9.47 5.03
CA LYS A 626 18.06 -8.07 5.43
C LYS A 626 18.38 -7.06 4.33
N ARG A 627 19.32 -7.37 3.44
CA ARG A 627 19.98 -6.40 2.54
C ARG A 627 19.87 -6.73 1.06
N GLU A 628 19.19 -7.82 0.71
CA GLU A 628 18.76 -8.10 -0.66
C GLU A 628 17.93 -6.96 -1.23
N ILE A 629 17.93 -6.85 -2.56
CA ILE A 629 17.12 -5.90 -3.33
C ILE A 629 16.25 -6.66 -4.33
N PRO A 630 15.20 -6.04 -4.90
CA PRO A 630 14.32 -6.71 -5.86
C PRO A 630 15.09 -7.28 -7.05
N ASN A 631 14.67 -8.45 -7.53
CA ASN A 631 15.32 -9.12 -8.66
C ASN A 631 15.30 -8.28 -9.92
N GLN A 632 14.19 -7.61 -10.18
CA GLN A 632 14.05 -6.70 -11.30
C GLN A 632 15.13 -5.60 -11.29
N VAL A 633 15.58 -5.16 -10.11
CA VAL A 633 16.59 -4.10 -9.95
C VAL A 633 17.98 -4.64 -10.26
N TRP A 634 18.41 -5.74 -9.62
CA TRP A 634 19.76 -6.26 -9.85
C TRP A 634 19.93 -6.95 -11.20
N GLN A 635 18.86 -7.49 -11.80
CA GLN A 635 18.88 -8.05 -13.16
C GLN A 635 18.93 -6.96 -14.24
N ASN A 636 18.50 -5.73 -13.91
CA ASN A 636 18.47 -4.61 -14.86
C ASN A 636 19.13 -3.34 -14.25
N PRO A 637 20.39 -3.42 -13.80
CA PRO A 637 20.99 -2.38 -12.99
C PRO A 637 21.25 -1.07 -13.75
N ILE A 638 21.32 -1.11 -15.09
CA ILE A 638 21.39 0.08 -15.95
C ILE A 638 20.05 0.83 -15.94
N CYS A 639 18.92 0.12 -16.02
CA CYS A 639 17.58 0.73 -15.99
C CYS A 639 17.25 1.36 -14.64
N TYR A 640 17.71 0.72 -13.57
CA TYR A 640 17.45 1.12 -12.19
C TYR A 640 18.69 1.69 -11.51
N SER A 641 19.59 2.29 -12.29
CA SER A 641 20.88 2.81 -11.78
C SER A 641 20.70 3.78 -10.62
N TYR A 642 19.67 4.63 -10.68
CA TYR A 642 19.31 5.57 -9.60
C TYR A 642 18.87 4.91 -8.28
N MET A 643 18.46 3.63 -8.31
CA MET A 643 18.10 2.84 -7.12
C MET A 643 19.34 2.23 -6.46
N ILE A 644 20.41 2.01 -7.24
CA ILE A 644 21.69 1.42 -6.82
C ILE A 644 22.69 2.51 -6.43
N ASP A 645 22.77 3.57 -7.23
CA ASP A 645 23.67 4.69 -7.09
C ASP A 645 22.89 5.99 -7.28
N ARG A 646 22.71 6.73 -6.19
CA ARG A 646 21.85 7.91 -6.18
C ARG A 646 22.42 9.09 -6.98
N ASP A 647 23.68 9.05 -7.39
CA ASP A 647 24.23 10.09 -8.26
C ASP A 647 23.56 10.09 -9.64
N TYR A 648 23.05 8.94 -10.09
CA TYR A 648 22.22 8.83 -11.29
C TYR A 648 20.88 9.57 -11.12
N GLY A 649 20.58 10.41 -12.11
CA GLY A 649 19.40 11.29 -12.10
C GLY A 649 19.65 12.66 -11.50
N PHE A 650 20.87 12.92 -10.98
CA PHE A 650 21.32 14.20 -10.45
C PHE A 650 22.63 14.67 -11.07
N GLU A 651 23.74 13.98 -10.78
CA GLU A 651 25.08 14.31 -11.26
C GLU A 651 25.45 13.43 -12.46
N LYS A 652 25.08 12.15 -12.40
CA LYS A 652 25.19 11.22 -13.51
C LYS A 652 23.87 11.17 -14.28
N LYS A 653 23.96 11.05 -15.60
CA LYS A 653 22.79 10.87 -16.47
C LYS A 653 22.32 9.41 -16.43
N ILE A 654 21.02 9.19 -16.31
CA ILE A 654 20.43 7.86 -16.52
C ILE A 654 20.44 7.49 -18.01
N TRP A 655 20.23 6.21 -18.33
CA TRP A 655 20.42 5.69 -19.68
C TRP A 655 19.64 6.46 -20.76
N TRP A 656 18.36 6.79 -20.51
CA TRP A 656 17.53 7.51 -21.48
C TRP A 656 17.85 9.01 -21.60
N GLN A 657 18.73 9.55 -20.76
CA GLN A 657 19.30 10.89 -20.92
C GLN A 657 20.62 10.90 -21.71
N VAL A 658 21.20 9.71 -21.95
CA VAL A 658 22.42 9.51 -22.74
C VAL A 658 22.07 9.00 -24.14
N ILE A 659 21.12 8.07 -24.22
CA ILE A 659 20.70 7.42 -25.46
C ILE A 659 19.59 8.25 -26.12
N PRO A 660 19.69 8.56 -27.43
CA PRO A 660 18.67 9.31 -28.15
C PRO A 660 17.30 8.67 -28.11
N ARG A 661 16.25 9.49 -28.15
CA ARG A 661 14.86 9.06 -27.93
C ARG A 661 14.38 8.08 -28.98
N GLU A 662 14.77 8.30 -30.22
CA GLU A 662 14.47 7.45 -31.37
C GLU A 662 15.06 6.02 -31.25
N GLN A 663 15.99 5.80 -30.32
CA GLN A 663 16.60 4.49 -30.07
C GLN A 663 16.04 3.79 -28.83
N TRP A 664 15.20 4.44 -28.01
CA TRP A 664 14.76 3.86 -26.73
C TRP A 664 14.06 2.51 -26.85
N ASP A 665 13.28 2.30 -27.92
CA ASP A 665 12.52 1.06 -28.13
C ASP A 665 13.35 -0.07 -28.76
N THR A 666 14.50 0.26 -29.35
CA THR A 666 15.36 -0.69 -30.09
C THR A 666 16.72 -0.90 -29.45
N VAL A 667 17.07 -0.13 -28.43
CA VAL A 667 18.38 -0.15 -27.80
C VAL A 667 18.68 -1.47 -27.10
N ARG A 668 19.91 -1.94 -27.29
CA ARG A 668 20.48 -3.14 -26.67
C ARG A 668 21.76 -2.78 -25.95
N PHE A 669 21.73 -2.86 -24.62
CA PHE A 669 22.84 -2.37 -23.79
C PHE A 669 24.14 -3.11 -24.09
N GLU A 670 24.09 -4.40 -24.33
CA GLU A 670 25.23 -5.27 -24.65
C GLU A 670 25.90 -4.97 -26.01
N GLU A 671 25.32 -4.08 -26.82
CA GLU A 671 25.84 -3.65 -28.13
C GLU A 671 26.30 -2.19 -28.14
N LEU A 672 26.17 -1.49 -27.01
CA LEU A 672 26.60 -0.11 -26.89
C LEU A 672 28.12 -0.02 -26.77
N ASP A 673 28.67 1.10 -27.27
CA ASP A 673 30.08 1.43 -27.10
C ASP A 673 30.48 1.48 -25.61
N GLU A 674 31.72 1.07 -25.33
CA GLU A 674 32.27 1.02 -23.97
C GLU A 674 32.17 2.37 -23.24
N ASP A 675 32.37 3.48 -23.97
CA ASP A 675 32.23 4.84 -23.45
C ASP A 675 30.80 5.19 -23.03
N ILE A 676 29.79 4.64 -23.72
CA ILE A 676 28.39 4.81 -23.35
C ILE A 676 28.08 3.94 -22.13
N LEU A 677 28.51 2.67 -22.16
CA LEU A 677 28.33 1.72 -21.06
C LEU A 677 28.91 2.24 -19.75
N LYS A 678 30.11 2.82 -19.78
CA LYS A 678 30.78 3.42 -18.62
C LYS A 678 29.99 4.59 -18.02
N LYS A 679 29.21 5.31 -18.83
CA LYS A 679 28.39 6.46 -18.37
C LYS A 679 27.09 6.05 -17.70
N ILE A 680 26.54 4.88 -18.05
CA ILE A 680 25.19 4.46 -17.63
C ILE A 680 25.18 3.27 -16.66
N THR A 681 26.30 2.56 -16.54
CA THR A 681 26.43 1.37 -15.69
C THR A 681 26.88 1.79 -14.27
N PRO A 682 26.19 1.36 -13.20
CA PRO A 682 26.61 1.63 -11.84
C PRO A 682 28.01 1.06 -11.53
N SER A 683 28.83 1.84 -10.83
CA SER A 683 30.20 1.45 -10.46
C SER A 683 30.27 0.39 -9.35
N GLN A 684 29.17 0.17 -8.66
CA GLN A 684 29.01 -0.80 -7.56
C GLN A 684 28.97 -2.25 -8.05
N LEU A 685 28.77 -2.49 -9.35
CA LEU A 685 28.78 -3.83 -9.93
C LEU A 685 30.23 -4.31 -10.07
N SER A 686 30.53 -5.54 -9.63
CA SER A 686 31.84 -6.15 -9.89
C SER A 686 32.04 -6.47 -11.37
N GLU A 687 33.29 -6.56 -11.83
CA GLU A 687 33.59 -6.92 -13.23
C GLU A 687 33.08 -8.32 -13.58
N SER A 688 33.15 -9.28 -12.65
CA SER A 688 32.57 -10.61 -12.85
C SER A 688 31.06 -10.54 -13.06
N PHE A 689 30.35 -9.78 -12.24
CA PHE A 689 28.91 -9.63 -12.32
C PHE A 689 28.48 -8.93 -13.62
N LYS A 690 29.21 -7.88 -14.04
CA LYS A 690 28.97 -7.21 -15.33
C LYS A 690 29.16 -8.15 -16.50
N THR A 691 30.22 -8.95 -16.47
CA THR A 691 30.53 -9.92 -17.53
C THR A 691 29.40 -10.93 -17.67
N GLU A 692 29.00 -11.58 -16.56
CA GLU A 692 27.88 -12.53 -16.56
C GLU A 692 26.57 -11.88 -17.02
N MET A 693 26.28 -10.65 -16.56
CA MET A 693 25.09 -9.90 -16.96
C MET A 693 25.03 -9.67 -18.48
N PHE A 694 26.11 -9.18 -19.09
CA PHE A 694 26.13 -8.93 -20.53
C PHE A 694 26.14 -10.21 -21.36
N GLU A 695 26.77 -11.28 -20.87
CA GLU A 695 26.67 -12.61 -21.50
C GLU A 695 25.24 -13.13 -21.49
N GLU A 696 24.52 -13.00 -20.38
CA GLU A 696 23.13 -13.43 -20.27
C GLU A 696 22.19 -12.60 -21.16
N MET A 697 22.40 -11.28 -21.21
CA MET A 697 21.70 -10.40 -22.16
C MET A 697 21.89 -10.88 -23.61
N LYS A 698 23.12 -11.26 -23.99
CA LYS A 698 23.43 -11.80 -25.33
C LYS A 698 22.74 -13.15 -25.59
N LYS A 699 22.65 -14.06 -24.61
CA LYS A 699 21.98 -15.36 -24.77
C LYS A 699 20.46 -15.23 -24.97
N SER A 700 19.83 -14.30 -24.25
CA SER A 700 18.38 -14.06 -24.35
C SER A 700 17.91 -13.69 -25.77
N ARG A 701 18.84 -13.25 -26.63
CA ARG A 701 18.65 -13.01 -28.07
C ARG A 701 18.38 -14.30 -28.85
N THR A 702 19.17 -15.34 -28.62
CA THR A 702 19.15 -16.57 -29.42
C THR A 702 17.82 -17.30 -29.24
N ASN A 703 17.34 -17.38 -28.00
CA ASN A 703 16.09 -18.06 -27.66
C ASN A 703 14.84 -17.32 -28.16
N ASN A 704 14.91 -15.99 -28.31
CA ASN A 704 13.79 -15.20 -28.83
C ASN A 704 13.63 -15.29 -30.35
N ASN A 705 14.71 -15.57 -31.09
CA ASN A 705 14.63 -15.79 -32.54
C ASN A 705 14.13 -17.19 -32.92
N GLU A 706 14.09 -18.13 -31.96
CA GLU A 706 13.56 -19.49 -32.15
C GLU A 706 12.10 -19.65 -31.69
N SER A 707 11.52 -18.63 -31.04
CA SER A 707 10.17 -18.65 -30.46
C SER A 707 9.18 -17.65 -31.09
N THR A 708 9.61 -16.95 -32.15
CA THR A 708 8.74 -16.27 -33.14
C THR A 708 8.66 -17.11 -34.40
#